data_AF-A0A2E7KX82-F1
#
_entry.id   AF-A0A2E7KX82-F1
#
_cell.length_a   1.000
_cell.length_b   1.000
_cell.length_c   1.000
_cell.angle_alpha   90.00
_cell.angle_beta   90.00
_cell.angle_gamma   90.00
#
_symmetry.space_group_name_H-M   'P 1'
#
loop_
_entity.id
_entity.type
_entity.pdbx_description
1 polymer ?
#
loop_
_entity_poly.entity_id
_entity_poly.type
_entity_poly.pdbx_seq_one_letter_code
_entity_poly.pdbx_strand_id
1 'polypeptide(L)'
;MILNRPILIKLNITISIAWLCLFFKAHSQESPIDQFEINSNFATPWLEEAISELSSIPNAPEDEIRSHRVTLSYIDPLRATQLLSLHGYKIGKPEEAVDPKSLPMVVALPGTTFHEIIPKPEEKFPQTETDPINELIIFHNPSIPSQLSEILSKLSNDIDKPARQIMIEAMILEVSETALDELGVKWTKAEGANNSLGKNLNTLSIGSLQHPSSGAALELLTKGGGNGLIEGLNAQLKALVREGQAEVLSRPSVLALDNRMAYINVSEDIPVANTSYSPAGRYSSTSFKTMKAGITLSLRPRIDTAGEEVSMQVNAEVTAKVPDADVNVRNNEGTILATSPTISNRSVRTYVRVANNTPFIIGGLIAKDKQSSKNKVPGLGSIPIINKLFQSKKSNTVKREVIIVLTPFVLTEENSLGKSAPMDEDSFDSFDHKLFRDAYRIRGEDTFDLNYLYQNKQLQNMKSITKRLASKNLQLVKQYPYSSFHDEAIPGEKILCYRQIYEVLKRRNLEKKIDSAKIIFFEKDKNIGSGNRVQFLEDFIKANTPEILSNKPHSTALALTYRASRLSDNAESIFSEPVPVLSIVKCEDNDSWSKALWKMNQSSSENKEQFTVLIRNQDDIKRLKYAILTKKCIELNSENFALKLSNFSRGRLLLMPRITTKDIELIDIDVAQAFFYSEMYYQAQQVAMEKDIAAFQRITKEKQHLQILNLPRRN
;
A
#
# COMPACT_ATOMS: atom_id res chain seq x y z
N MET A 1 34.21 -24.21 -60.34
CA MET A 1 35.13 -25.35 -60.18
C MET A 1 36.37 -24.85 -59.45
N ILE A 2 36.53 -25.31 -58.21
CA ILE A 2 37.81 -25.51 -57.49
C ILE A 2 38.57 -24.26 -56.97
N LEU A 3 38.49 -24.12 -55.62
CA LEU A 3 39.53 -23.80 -54.61
C LEU A 3 40.57 -22.71 -54.93
N ASN A 4 40.88 -21.74 -54.05
CA ASN A 4 41.50 -21.99 -52.73
C ASN A 4 41.63 -20.70 -51.87
N ARG A 5 41.29 -20.84 -50.57
CA ARG A 5 41.69 -20.07 -49.37
C ARG A 5 41.33 -18.57 -49.16
N PRO A 6 40.60 -18.27 -48.07
CA PRO A 6 40.62 -16.98 -47.36
C PRO A 6 41.61 -17.05 -46.18
N ILE A 7 42.66 -16.22 -46.19
CA ILE A 7 43.50 -15.93 -45.02
C ILE A 7 43.70 -14.42 -44.99
N LEU A 8 42.75 -13.71 -44.40
CA LEU A 8 42.86 -12.34 -43.87
C LEU A 8 41.45 -11.95 -43.42
N ILE A 9 41.07 -12.45 -42.24
CA ILE A 9 40.09 -11.95 -41.24
C ILE A 9 40.00 -13.11 -40.22
N LYS A 10 41.13 -13.39 -39.57
CA LYS A 10 41.26 -14.30 -38.42
C LYS A 10 42.52 -13.92 -37.64
N LEU A 11 42.65 -12.64 -37.34
CA LEU A 11 43.65 -12.12 -36.42
C LEU A 11 43.09 -10.84 -35.79
N ASN A 12 42.09 -11.00 -34.91
CA ASN A 12 41.76 -10.05 -33.83
C ASN A 12 40.52 -10.41 -32.98
N ILE A 13 39.91 -11.59 -33.15
CA ILE A 13 38.73 -11.97 -32.35
C ILE A 13 38.98 -13.22 -31.47
N THR A 14 40.10 -13.94 -31.66
CA THR A 14 40.46 -15.11 -30.82
C THR A 14 41.23 -14.77 -29.54
N ILE A 15 41.64 -13.52 -29.33
CA ILE A 15 42.36 -13.13 -28.09
C ILE A 15 41.39 -12.67 -26.99
N SER A 16 40.18 -12.20 -27.30
CA SER A 16 39.23 -11.78 -26.25
C SER A 16 38.40 -12.91 -25.65
N ILE A 17 38.11 -14.00 -26.36
CA ILE A 17 37.25 -15.07 -25.83
C ILE A 17 38.06 -16.08 -24.99
N ALA A 18 39.34 -16.30 -25.29
CA ALA A 18 40.21 -17.09 -24.43
C ALA A 18 40.47 -16.38 -23.08
N TRP A 19 40.58 -15.05 -23.09
CA TRP A 19 40.66 -14.25 -21.86
C TRP A 19 39.35 -14.19 -21.09
N LEU A 20 38.19 -14.10 -21.77
CA LEU A 20 36.88 -14.07 -21.08
C LEU A 20 36.47 -15.45 -20.54
N CYS A 21 36.81 -16.54 -21.22
CA CYS A 21 36.56 -17.90 -20.74
C CYS A 21 37.56 -18.33 -19.65
N LEU A 22 38.80 -17.81 -19.63
CA LEU A 22 39.69 -17.93 -18.47
C LEU A 22 39.21 -17.10 -17.28
N PHE A 23 38.54 -15.97 -17.51
CA PHE A 23 37.94 -15.15 -16.45
C PHE A 23 36.68 -15.80 -15.83
N PHE A 24 35.81 -16.40 -16.64
CA PHE A 24 34.55 -16.99 -16.15
C PHE A 24 34.65 -18.45 -15.69
N LYS A 25 35.71 -19.20 -16.04
CA LYS A 25 35.91 -20.59 -15.59
C LYS A 25 36.80 -20.72 -14.35
N ALA A 26 37.24 -19.59 -13.77
CA ALA A 26 38.09 -19.54 -12.57
C ALA A 26 37.36 -19.08 -11.28
N HIS A 27 36.06 -18.78 -11.33
CA HIS A 27 35.30 -18.29 -10.15
C HIS A 27 34.26 -19.29 -9.62
N SER A 28 34.49 -20.58 -9.81
CA SER A 28 33.67 -21.64 -9.21
C SER A 28 34.52 -22.68 -8.49
N GLN A 29 35.30 -22.24 -7.50
CA GLN A 29 35.70 -23.09 -6.37
C GLN A 29 35.89 -22.20 -5.16
N GLU A 30 35.19 -22.56 -4.08
CA GLU A 30 35.51 -22.14 -2.72
C GLU A 30 37.01 -22.41 -2.49
N SER A 31 37.76 -21.37 -2.12
CA SER A 31 39.13 -21.51 -1.66
C SER A 31 39.31 -20.80 -0.31
N PRO A 32 40.11 -21.36 0.61
CA PRO A 32 40.23 -20.90 1.98
C PRO A 32 40.84 -19.49 2.02
N ILE A 33 40.47 -18.70 3.02
CA ILE A 33 40.93 -17.32 3.24
C ILE A 33 42.41 -17.24 3.66
N ASP A 34 43.16 -18.34 3.70
CA ASP A 34 44.57 -18.30 4.09
C ASP A 34 45.50 -18.14 2.87
N GLN A 35 46.36 -17.11 2.97
CA GLN A 35 47.48 -16.75 2.09
C GLN A 35 47.18 -15.78 0.93
N PHE A 36 46.88 -14.53 1.29
CA PHE A 36 47.33 -13.39 0.47
C PHE A 36 48.84 -13.19 0.67
N GLU A 37 49.69 -13.76 -0.19
CA GLU A 37 51.05 -13.25 -0.38
C GLU A 37 50.97 -11.91 -1.12
N ILE A 38 51.11 -10.82 -0.37
CA ILE A 38 51.18 -9.46 -0.92
C ILE A 38 52.50 -9.34 -1.69
N ASN A 39 52.42 -9.15 -3.00
CA ASN A 39 53.57 -8.86 -3.83
C ASN A 39 54.15 -7.49 -3.42
N SER A 40 55.28 -7.49 -2.71
CA SER A 40 55.86 -6.36 -1.97
C SER A 40 56.41 -5.21 -2.83
N ASN A 41 56.02 -5.11 -4.10
CA ASN A 41 56.54 -4.10 -5.03
C ASN A 41 55.57 -2.94 -5.29
N PHE A 42 54.35 -2.95 -4.72
CA PHE A 42 53.37 -1.85 -4.86
C PHE A 42 52.57 -1.56 -3.58
N ALA A 43 53.16 -1.77 -2.40
CA ALA A 43 52.57 -1.30 -1.15
C ALA A 43 52.94 0.19 -0.94
N THR A 44 51.94 1.06 -0.90
CA THR A 44 52.14 2.47 -0.52
C THR A 44 52.53 2.55 0.97
N PRO A 45 53.39 3.48 1.40
CA PRO A 45 53.95 3.54 2.76
C PRO A 45 52.91 3.48 3.89
N TRP A 46 51.74 4.09 3.69
CA TRP A 46 50.65 4.08 4.67
C TRP A 46 50.03 2.68 4.91
N LEU A 47 50.14 1.76 3.94
CA LEU A 47 49.61 0.40 4.04
C LEU A 47 50.55 -0.50 4.88
N GLU A 48 51.86 -0.35 4.70
CA GLU A 48 52.86 -1.02 5.54
C GLU A 48 52.80 -0.52 6.98
N GLU A 49 52.57 0.79 7.16
CA GLU A 49 52.39 1.42 8.47
C GLU A 49 51.12 0.90 9.16
N ALA A 50 50.00 0.78 8.44
CA ALA A 50 48.76 0.20 8.96
C ALA A 50 48.89 -1.29 9.33
N ILE A 51 49.61 -2.09 8.53
CA ILE A 51 49.87 -3.51 8.81
C ILE A 51 50.80 -3.66 10.02
N SER A 52 51.83 -2.82 10.12
CA SER A 52 52.72 -2.73 11.28
C SER A 52 51.95 -2.36 12.55
N GLU A 53 51.09 -1.35 12.49
CA GLU A 53 50.23 -0.95 13.62
C GLU A 53 49.30 -2.09 14.05
N LEU A 54 48.64 -2.77 13.11
CA LEU A 54 47.78 -3.94 13.38
C LEU A 54 48.55 -5.09 14.03
N SER A 55 49.78 -5.36 13.59
CA SER A 55 50.65 -6.39 14.17
C SER A 55 51.21 -6.05 15.56
N SER A 56 51.18 -4.77 15.93
CA SER A 56 51.69 -4.25 17.20
C SER A 56 50.66 -4.22 18.33
N ILE A 57 49.39 -4.51 18.02
CA ILE A 57 48.32 -4.61 19.02
C ILE A 57 48.56 -5.91 19.83
N PRO A 58 48.72 -5.84 21.16
CA PRO A 58 48.90 -7.05 21.96
C PRO A 58 47.67 -7.95 21.84
N ASN A 59 47.89 -9.22 21.48
CA ASN A 59 46.82 -10.23 21.48
C ASN A 59 46.20 -10.32 22.88
N ALA A 60 44.87 -10.31 22.96
CA ALA A 60 44.17 -10.57 24.21
C ALA A 60 44.55 -11.98 24.73
N PRO A 61 44.58 -12.19 26.06
CA PRO A 61 44.96 -13.49 26.63
C PRO A 61 44.10 -14.61 26.05
N GLU A 62 44.72 -15.74 25.69
CA GLU A 62 44.08 -16.86 24.98
C GLU A 62 42.86 -17.46 25.71
N ASP A 63 42.71 -17.21 27.02
CA ASP A 63 41.64 -17.73 27.86
C ASP A 63 40.52 -16.69 28.18
N GLU A 64 40.51 -15.50 27.58
CA GLU A 64 39.45 -14.51 27.83
C GLU A 64 38.13 -14.94 27.16
N ILE A 65 37.07 -15.14 27.94
CA ILE A 65 35.71 -15.35 27.42
C ILE A 65 34.98 -14.01 27.41
N ARG A 66 34.43 -13.62 26.25
CA ARG A 66 33.46 -12.53 26.17
C ARG A 66 32.10 -13.03 25.72
N SER A 67 31.05 -12.42 26.25
CA SER A 67 29.69 -12.62 25.81
C SER A 67 29.23 -11.47 24.93
N HIS A 68 28.57 -11.81 23.82
CA HIS A 68 27.92 -10.89 22.92
C HIS A 68 26.43 -11.24 22.85
N ARG A 69 25.58 -10.27 23.15
CA ARG A 69 24.13 -10.45 23.14
C ARG A 69 23.57 -10.03 21.78
N VAL A 70 22.80 -10.91 21.17
CA VAL A 70 22.15 -10.68 19.86
C VAL A 70 20.65 -10.76 20.04
N THR A 71 19.96 -9.69 19.66
CA THR A 71 18.49 -9.63 19.60
C THR A 71 18.03 -10.12 18.24
N LEU A 72 17.20 -11.16 18.20
CA LEU A 72 16.61 -11.69 16.98
C LEU A 72 15.33 -10.91 16.65
N SER A 73 15.16 -10.58 15.37
CA SER A 73 14.06 -9.73 14.90
C SER A 73 12.87 -10.53 14.35
N TYR A 74 13.12 -11.67 13.72
CA TYR A 74 12.13 -12.40 12.93
C TYR A 74 11.98 -13.88 13.31
N ILE A 75 12.99 -14.47 13.96
CA ILE A 75 13.00 -15.88 14.36
C ILE A 75 13.07 -16.07 15.87
N ASP A 76 12.43 -17.14 16.34
CA ASP A 76 12.50 -17.57 17.74
C ASP A 76 13.90 -18.11 18.12
N PRO A 77 14.45 -17.79 19.31
CA PRO A 77 15.77 -18.23 19.76
C PRO A 77 16.00 -19.75 19.73
N LEU A 78 14.99 -20.55 20.05
CA LEU A 78 15.12 -22.01 20.04
C LEU A 78 15.23 -22.55 18.62
N ARG A 79 14.45 -22.00 17.69
CA ARG A 79 14.54 -22.36 16.28
C ARG A 79 15.86 -21.87 15.66
N ALA A 80 16.35 -20.71 16.06
CA ALA A 80 17.64 -20.18 15.61
C ALA A 80 18.82 -21.06 16.06
N THR A 81 18.84 -21.50 17.33
CA THR A 81 19.88 -22.41 17.83
C THR A 81 19.85 -23.78 17.15
N GLN A 82 18.66 -24.32 16.85
CA GLN A 82 18.53 -25.54 16.05
C GLN A 82 19.15 -25.37 14.65
N LEU A 83 18.88 -24.26 13.96
CA LEU A 83 19.47 -23.97 12.66
C LEU A 83 20.99 -23.77 12.72
N LEU A 84 21.49 -23.07 13.75
CA LEU A 84 22.93 -22.91 13.98
C LEU A 84 23.61 -24.26 14.26
N SER A 85 22.95 -25.17 15.00
CA SER A 85 23.50 -26.51 15.25
C SER A 85 23.68 -27.33 13.96
N LEU A 86 22.77 -27.16 12.97
CA LEU A 86 22.90 -27.80 11.65
C LEU A 86 24.09 -27.26 10.85
N HIS A 87 24.52 -26.03 11.14
CA HIS A 87 25.72 -25.42 10.56
C HIS A 87 27.01 -25.75 11.32
N GLY A 88 26.95 -26.63 12.33
CA GLY A 88 28.12 -27.08 13.09
C GLY A 88 28.50 -26.18 14.27
N TYR A 89 27.69 -25.17 14.61
CA TYR A 89 27.92 -24.33 15.78
C TYR A 89 27.53 -25.06 17.07
N LYS A 90 28.32 -24.89 18.12
CA LYS A 90 28.08 -25.50 19.43
C LYS A 90 27.00 -24.73 20.18
N ILE A 91 25.98 -25.43 20.65
CA ILE A 91 24.87 -24.86 21.41
C ILE A 91 25.04 -25.22 22.89
N GLY A 92 25.05 -24.22 23.76
CA GLY A 92 25.08 -24.38 25.21
C GLY A 92 23.69 -24.29 25.83
N LYS A 93 23.58 -24.70 27.10
CA LYS A 93 22.35 -24.54 27.89
C LYS A 93 22.48 -23.36 28.84
N PRO A 94 21.40 -22.60 29.11
CA PRO A 94 21.42 -21.49 30.07
C PRO A 94 21.88 -21.88 31.47
N GLU A 95 21.68 -23.14 31.86
CA GLU A 95 21.98 -23.66 33.20
C GLU A 95 23.40 -24.23 33.35
N GLU A 96 24.18 -24.31 32.27
CA GLU A 96 25.51 -24.93 32.25
C GLU A 96 26.62 -23.87 32.09
N ALA A 97 27.75 -24.05 32.77
CA ALA A 97 28.91 -23.17 32.63
C ALA A 97 29.59 -23.38 31.26
N VAL A 98 30.00 -22.28 30.62
CA VAL A 98 30.66 -22.31 29.30
C VAL A 98 32.13 -22.72 29.46
N ASP A 99 32.54 -23.80 28.80
CA ASP A 99 33.94 -24.24 28.77
C ASP A 99 34.75 -23.39 27.77
N PRO A 100 35.83 -22.70 28.19
CA PRO A 100 36.69 -21.89 27.30
C PRO A 100 37.22 -22.64 26.07
N LYS A 101 37.46 -23.96 26.19
CA LYS A 101 37.97 -24.79 25.07
C LYS A 101 36.90 -25.11 24.03
N SER A 102 35.64 -24.85 24.35
CA SER A 102 34.49 -25.17 23.52
C SER A 102 33.96 -23.98 22.72
N LEU A 103 34.60 -22.81 22.81
CA LEU A 103 34.21 -21.60 22.08
C LEU A 103 34.36 -21.76 20.54
N PRO A 104 33.54 -21.07 19.73
CA PRO A 104 32.41 -20.23 20.13
C PRO A 104 31.17 -21.05 20.51
N MET A 105 30.38 -20.55 21.46
CA MET A 105 29.18 -21.23 21.98
C MET A 105 27.97 -20.30 21.95
N VAL A 106 26.84 -20.78 21.44
CA VAL A 106 25.58 -20.01 21.37
C VAL A 106 24.60 -20.57 22.40
N VAL A 107 24.02 -19.69 23.21
CA VAL A 107 23.03 -20.02 24.23
C VAL A 107 21.76 -19.22 23.96
N ALA A 108 20.64 -19.92 23.76
CA ALA A 108 19.34 -19.27 23.67
C ALA A 108 18.83 -18.95 25.07
N LEU A 109 18.44 -17.70 25.31
CA LEU A 109 17.72 -17.36 26.52
C LEU A 109 16.26 -17.79 26.38
N PRO A 110 15.63 -18.35 27.43
CA PRO A 110 14.24 -18.78 27.35
C PRO A 110 13.32 -17.58 27.09
N GLY A 111 12.68 -17.57 25.92
CA GLY A 111 11.56 -16.67 25.59
C GLY A 111 10.22 -17.25 26.07
N THR A 112 9.17 -16.43 26.14
CA THR A 112 7.83 -16.89 26.54
C THR A 112 7.04 -17.48 25.36
N THR A 113 6.21 -18.48 25.64
CA THR A 113 5.39 -19.25 24.68
C THR A 113 4.21 -18.48 24.07
N PHE A 114 4.11 -17.15 24.25
CA PHE A 114 2.91 -16.38 23.90
C PHE A 114 2.77 -16.07 22.39
N HIS A 115 3.80 -16.31 21.58
CA HIS A 115 3.82 -15.89 20.17
C HIS A 115 3.12 -16.87 19.21
N GLU A 116 2.72 -18.07 19.65
CA GLU A 116 2.21 -19.11 18.75
C GLU A 116 0.69 -19.26 18.73
N ILE A 117 -0.05 -18.64 19.66
CA ILE A 117 -1.49 -18.84 19.80
C ILE A 117 -2.18 -17.49 19.77
N ILE A 118 -2.97 -17.23 18.74
CA ILE A 118 -3.93 -16.12 18.75
C ILE A 118 -4.85 -16.40 19.94
N PRO A 119 -4.89 -15.52 20.97
CA PRO A 119 -5.75 -15.74 22.12
C PRO A 119 -7.19 -15.86 21.63
N LYS A 120 -7.95 -16.78 22.23
CA LYS A 120 -9.37 -16.89 21.90
C LYS A 120 -10.03 -15.54 22.20
N PRO A 121 -11.09 -15.15 21.47
CA PRO A 121 -11.75 -13.85 21.67
C PRO A 121 -12.22 -13.59 23.11
N GLU A 122 -12.41 -14.65 23.90
CA GLU A 122 -12.85 -14.58 25.30
C GLU A 122 -11.71 -14.37 26.32
N GLU A 123 -10.44 -14.44 25.91
CA GLU A 123 -9.28 -14.31 26.81
C GLU A 123 -8.77 -12.85 26.84
N LYS A 124 -8.57 -12.30 28.05
CA LYS A 124 -7.96 -10.97 28.22
C LYS A 124 -6.54 -11.01 27.67
N PHE A 125 -6.16 -9.97 26.91
CA PHE A 125 -4.77 -9.77 26.51
C PHE A 125 -3.87 -9.84 27.75
N PRO A 126 -2.81 -10.69 27.76
CA PRO A 126 -1.93 -10.79 28.92
C PRO A 126 -1.30 -9.43 29.20
N GLN A 127 -1.24 -9.06 30.48
CA GLN A 127 -0.57 -7.83 30.89
C GLN A 127 0.93 -8.00 30.64
N THR A 128 1.52 -7.02 29.94
CA THR A 128 2.95 -6.96 29.61
C THR A 128 3.78 -6.71 30.87
N GLU A 129 4.06 -7.75 31.64
CA GLU A 129 5.24 -7.77 32.51
C GLU A 129 6.44 -8.08 31.63
N THR A 130 7.15 -7.02 31.19
CA THR A 130 8.43 -7.05 30.44
C THR A 130 8.62 -8.34 29.62
N ASP A 131 7.99 -8.41 28.45
CA ASP A 131 8.20 -9.52 27.52
C ASP A 131 9.71 -9.75 27.36
N PRO A 132 10.24 -10.96 27.60
CA PRO A 132 11.65 -11.22 27.41
C PRO A 132 11.97 -11.04 25.93
N ILE A 133 13.00 -10.23 25.66
CA ILE A 133 13.50 -9.98 24.32
C ILE A 133 14.02 -11.31 23.76
N ASN A 134 13.68 -11.64 22.51
CA ASN A 134 14.22 -12.81 21.80
C ASN A 134 15.73 -12.68 21.66
N GLU A 135 16.48 -13.20 22.63
CA GLU A 135 17.92 -12.99 22.75
C GLU A 135 18.71 -14.29 22.64
N LEU A 136 19.81 -14.23 21.90
CA LEU A 136 20.89 -15.20 21.93
C LEU A 136 22.10 -14.58 22.63
N ILE A 137 22.77 -15.34 23.48
CA ILE A 137 24.09 -15.00 23.98
C ILE A 137 25.12 -15.85 23.25
N ILE A 138 26.08 -15.19 22.61
CA ILE A 138 27.21 -15.82 21.94
C ILE A 138 28.45 -15.61 22.80
N PHE A 139 29.04 -16.69 23.28
CA PHE A 139 30.33 -16.68 23.95
C PHE A 139 31.42 -16.90 22.90
N HIS A 140 32.43 -16.02 22.89
CA HIS A 140 33.54 -16.07 21.94
C HIS A 140 34.85 -15.62 22.59
N ASN A 141 35.96 -15.95 21.93
CA ASN A 141 37.28 -15.46 22.30
C ASN A 141 37.52 -14.09 21.61
N PRO A 142 37.87 -13.00 22.34
CA PRO A 142 38.14 -11.70 21.72
C PRO A 142 39.39 -11.70 20.83
N SER A 143 40.33 -12.63 21.03
CA SER A 143 41.53 -12.78 20.20
C SER A 143 41.25 -13.38 18.83
N ILE A 144 40.06 -13.96 18.61
CA ILE A 144 39.64 -14.54 17.33
C ILE A 144 38.29 -13.94 16.88
N PRO A 145 38.28 -12.70 16.34
CA PRO A 145 37.04 -12.01 15.96
C PRO A 145 36.21 -12.73 14.89
N SER A 146 36.85 -13.56 14.04
CA SER A 146 36.19 -14.30 12.96
C SER A 146 35.08 -15.23 13.46
N GLN A 147 35.26 -15.85 14.64
CA GLN A 147 34.26 -16.73 15.26
C GLN A 147 32.91 -16.03 15.47
N LEU A 148 32.96 -14.80 16.00
CA LEU A 148 31.76 -14.00 16.24
C LEU A 148 31.19 -13.50 14.92
N SER A 149 32.04 -12.98 14.03
CA SER A 149 31.61 -12.44 12.73
C SER A 149 30.92 -13.49 11.85
N GLU A 150 31.40 -14.74 11.85
CA GLU A 150 30.77 -15.85 11.11
C GLU A 150 29.36 -16.12 11.63
N ILE A 151 29.18 -16.26 12.94
CA ILE A 151 27.86 -16.51 13.54
C ILE A 151 26.91 -15.33 13.28
N LEU A 152 27.37 -14.10 13.47
CA LEU A 152 26.56 -12.90 13.21
C LEU A 152 26.18 -12.78 11.73
N SER A 153 27.12 -13.05 10.83
CA SER A 153 26.86 -13.04 9.39
C SER A 153 25.84 -14.11 9.01
N LYS A 154 25.91 -15.31 9.61
CA LYS A 154 24.98 -16.40 9.36
C LYS A 154 23.58 -16.08 9.89
N LEU A 155 23.51 -15.50 11.08
CA LEU A 155 22.26 -15.03 11.67
C LEU A 155 21.61 -13.97 10.77
N SER A 156 22.33 -12.91 10.41
CA SER A 156 21.81 -11.81 9.59
C SER A 156 21.48 -12.23 8.15
N ASN A 157 22.33 -13.07 7.52
CA ASN A 157 22.23 -13.35 6.09
C ASN A 157 21.40 -14.58 5.75
N ASP A 158 21.10 -15.48 6.69
CA ASP A 158 20.42 -16.75 6.36
C ASP A 158 19.30 -17.14 7.33
N ILE A 159 19.46 -16.87 8.63
CA ILE A 159 18.57 -17.41 9.68
C ILE A 159 17.50 -16.40 10.10
N ASP A 160 17.89 -15.18 10.47
CA ASP A 160 17.01 -14.11 10.96
C ASP A 160 16.58 -13.20 9.82
N LYS A 161 15.89 -13.78 8.83
CA LYS A 161 15.33 -13.05 7.69
C LYS A 161 13.85 -12.71 7.89
N PRO A 162 13.39 -11.54 7.39
CA PRO A 162 11.97 -11.24 7.36
C PRO A 162 11.24 -12.26 6.49
N ALA A 163 10.11 -12.78 7.00
CA ALA A 163 9.21 -13.60 6.19
C ALA A 163 8.43 -12.71 5.21
N ARG A 164 8.28 -13.18 3.97
CA ARG A 164 7.47 -12.51 2.95
C ARG A 164 6.02 -12.40 3.43
N GLN A 165 5.36 -11.32 3.05
CA GLN A 165 3.96 -11.07 3.37
C GLN A 165 3.08 -11.35 2.14
N ILE A 166 1.84 -11.72 2.39
CA ILE A 166 0.84 -11.98 1.35
C ILE A 166 -0.52 -11.47 1.78
N MET A 167 -1.13 -10.65 0.94
CA MET A 167 -2.51 -10.22 1.10
C MET A 167 -3.41 -11.20 0.34
N ILE A 168 -4.49 -11.64 0.97
CA ILE A 168 -5.47 -12.53 0.33
C ILE A 168 -6.83 -11.86 0.40
N GLU A 169 -7.40 -11.58 -0.76
CA GLU A 169 -8.77 -11.11 -0.92
C GLU A 169 -9.69 -12.30 -1.22
N ALA A 170 -10.80 -12.39 -0.50
CA ALA A 170 -11.87 -13.33 -0.75
C ALA A 170 -13.09 -12.59 -1.28
N MET A 171 -13.79 -13.18 -2.24
CA MET A 171 -15.07 -12.68 -2.74
C MET A 171 -16.07 -13.82 -2.74
N ILE A 172 -17.11 -13.66 -1.93
CA ILE A 172 -18.20 -14.63 -1.80
C ILE A 172 -19.37 -14.09 -2.61
N LEU A 173 -19.77 -14.85 -3.62
CA LEU A 173 -20.84 -14.51 -4.55
C LEU A 173 -21.94 -15.55 -4.46
N GLU A 174 -23.19 -15.10 -4.56
CA GLU A 174 -24.33 -15.95 -4.82
C GLU A 174 -24.76 -15.77 -6.29
N VAL A 175 -24.73 -16.83 -7.07
CA VAL A 175 -24.89 -16.79 -8.54
C VAL A 175 -26.00 -17.74 -8.98
N SER A 176 -26.75 -17.37 -10.01
CA SER A 176 -27.72 -18.27 -10.63
C SER A 176 -27.04 -19.39 -11.44
N GLU A 177 -27.71 -20.54 -11.60
CA GLU A 177 -27.22 -21.66 -12.42
C GLU A 177 -26.93 -21.24 -13.88
N THR A 178 -27.73 -20.33 -14.44
CA THR A 178 -27.53 -19.82 -15.82
C THR A 178 -26.24 -19.02 -15.97
N ALA A 179 -25.95 -18.16 -15.01
CA ALA A 179 -24.72 -17.36 -14.99
C ALA A 179 -23.47 -18.20 -14.72
N LEU A 180 -23.60 -19.28 -13.97
CA LEU A 180 -22.52 -20.25 -13.75
C LEU A 180 -22.15 -21.03 -15.02
N ASP A 181 -23.15 -21.41 -15.82
CA ASP A 181 -22.91 -22.04 -17.12
C ASP A 181 -22.21 -21.08 -18.09
N GLU A 182 -22.55 -19.78 -18.06
CA GLU A 182 -21.88 -18.72 -18.84
C GLU A 182 -20.41 -18.48 -18.41
N LEU A 183 -20.07 -18.72 -17.14
CA LEU A 183 -18.68 -18.72 -16.64
C LEU A 183 -17.88 -19.95 -17.12
N GLY A 184 -18.52 -20.92 -17.78
CA GLY A 184 -17.84 -22.10 -18.36
C GLY A 184 -17.37 -23.13 -17.35
N VAL A 185 -17.88 -23.10 -16.11
CA VAL A 185 -17.45 -23.98 -15.02
C VAL A 185 -18.25 -25.30 -15.06
N LYS A 186 -17.74 -26.31 -15.76
CA LYS A 186 -18.32 -27.67 -15.74
C LYS A 186 -17.68 -28.55 -14.67
N TRP A 187 -18.41 -28.83 -13.60
CA TRP A 187 -17.99 -29.78 -12.56
C TRP A 187 -18.21 -31.22 -13.06
N THR A 188 -17.15 -31.87 -13.51
CA THR A 188 -17.24 -33.26 -14.00
C THR A 188 -17.22 -34.21 -12.80
N LYS A 189 -18.38 -34.78 -12.45
CA LYS A 189 -18.45 -35.93 -11.55
C LYS A 189 -17.88 -37.13 -12.31
N ALA A 190 -16.75 -37.68 -11.85
CA ALA A 190 -16.15 -38.87 -12.44
C ALA A 190 -17.09 -40.07 -12.27
N GLU A 191 -17.94 -40.32 -13.26
CA GLU A 191 -18.68 -41.57 -13.38
C GLU A 191 -17.93 -42.51 -14.32
N GLY A 192 -17.40 -43.60 -13.76
CA GLY A 192 -16.89 -44.74 -14.52
C GLY A 192 -15.38 -44.89 -14.55
N ALA A 193 -14.82 -45.48 -13.48
CA ALA A 193 -13.58 -46.25 -13.58
C ALA A 193 -13.64 -47.40 -12.55
N ASN A 194 -13.90 -48.61 -13.04
CA ASN A 194 -13.76 -49.84 -12.26
C ASN A 194 -12.28 -50.09 -11.96
N ASN A 195 -11.73 -49.46 -10.93
CA ASN A 195 -10.44 -49.82 -10.36
C ASN A 195 -10.65 -50.38 -8.95
N SER A 196 -10.56 -51.71 -8.87
CA SER A 196 -10.53 -52.44 -7.61
C SER A 196 -9.16 -52.26 -6.97
N LEU A 197 -8.99 -51.28 -6.08
CA LEU A 197 -8.00 -51.26 -4.98
C LEU A 197 -8.13 -49.94 -4.20
N GLY A 198 -8.68 -50.01 -2.98
CA GLY A 198 -8.61 -48.94 -1.98
C GLY A 198 -9.80 -47.98 -1.90
N LYS A 199 -10.80 -48.33 -1.09
CA LYS A 199 -11.84 -47.40 -0.60
C LYS A 199 -11.18 -46.24 0.15
N ASN A 200 -11.63 -45.00 -0.15
CA ASN A 200 -11.41 -43.73 0.57
C ASN A 200 -10.53 -42.65 -0.10
N LEU A 201 -10.76 -42.34 -1.38
CA LEU A 201 -10.50 -40.98 -1.87
C LEU A 201 -11.60 -40.56 -2.86
N ASN A 202 -12.57 -39.77 -2.39
CA ASN A 202 -13.44 -38.98 -3.26
C ASN A 202 -12.59 -37.82 -3.82
N THR A 203 -11.77 -38.08 -4.84
CA THR A 203 -11.04 -37.03 -5.56
C THR A 203 -12.03 -36.31 -6.49
N LEU A 204 -12.54 -35.16 -6.04
CA LEU A 204 -13.12 -34.16 -6.93
C LEU A 204 -11.98 -33.54 -7.74
N SER A 205 -11.92 -33.83 -9.04
CA SER A 205 -11.06 -33.12 -9.98
C SER A 205 -11.81 -31.88 -10.48
N ILE A 206 -11.20 -30.70 -10.34
CA ILE A 206 -11.78 -29.42 -10.74
C ILE A 206 -11.70 -29.31 -12.28
N GLY A 207 -12.82 -28.90 -12.89
CA GLY A 207 -12.98 -28.76 -14.33
C GLY A 207 -12.00 -27.78 -14.96
N SER A 208 -11.48 -28.15 -16.13
CA SER A 208 -10.77 -27.24 -17.03
C SER A 208 -11.76 -26.28 -17.68
N LEU A 209 -11.42 -24.98 -17.72
CA LEU A 209 -12.13 -23.97 -18.51
C LEU A 209 -12.17 -24.43 -19.98
N GLN A 210 -13.36 -24.63 -20.53
CA GLN A 210 -13.51 -24.99 -21.94
C GLN A 210 -13.18 -23.76 -22.78
N HIS A 211 -12.13 -23.85 -23.61
CA HIS A 211 -11.78 -22.80 -24.56
C HIS A 211 -13.01 -22.44 -25.41
N PRO A 212 -13.37 -21.15 -25.55
CA PRO A 212 -14.46 -20.74 -26.41
C PRO A 212 -14.14 -21.12 -27.86
N SER A 213 -15.18 -21.50 -28.61
CA SER A 213 -15.05 -21.86 -30.04
C SER A 213 -14.29 -20.78 -30.82
N SER A 214 -13.59 -21.20 -31.89
CA SER A 214 -12.52 -20.49 -32.61
C SER A 214 -12.83 -19.06 -33.11
N GLY A 215 -14.07 -18.59 -33.03
CA GLY A 215 -14.45 -17.21 -33.35
C GLY A 215 -14.31 -16.21 -32.18
N ALA A 216 -14.51 -16.65 -30.93
CA ALA A 216 -14.48 -15.77 -29.76
C ALA A 216 -13.11 -15.71 -29.07
N ALA A 217 -12.26 -16.74 -29.26
CA ALA A 217 -10.88 -16.74 -28.77
C ALA A 217 -10.02 -15.66 -29.45
N LEU A 218 -10.30 -15.34 -30.72
CA LEU A 218 -9.57 -14.29 -31.45
C LEU A 218 -9.91 -12.90 -30.93
N GLU A 219 -11.13 -12.64 -30.45
CA GLU A 219 -11.50 -11.34 -29.87
C GLU A 219 -10.93 -11.14 -28.45
N LEU A 220 -10.80 -12.23 -27.68
CA LEU A 220 -10.19 -12.23 -26.35
C LEU A 220 -8.65 -12.09 -26.40
N LEU A 221 -8.00 -12.64 -27.44
CA LEU A 221 -6.56 -12.57 -27.66
C LEU A 221 -6.10 -11.29 -28.36
N THR A 222 -6.96 -10.64 -29.15
CA THR A 222 -6.58 -9.43 -29.92
C THR A 222 -6.80 -8.11 -29.19
N LYS A 223 -7.59 -8.10 -28.11
CA LYS A 223 -7.84 -6.89 -27.29
C LYS A 223 -7.13 -6.86 -25.93
N GLY A 224 -6.55 -7.97 -25.47
CA GLY A 224 -5.81 -8.06 -24.21
C GLY A 224 -4.48 -8.78 -24.39
N GLY A 225 -3.40 -8.03 -24.62
CA GLY A 225 -2.06 -8.58 -24.72
C GLY A 225 -1.70 -9.38 -23.46
N GLY A 226 -1.22 -10.62 -23.63
CA GLY A 226 -0.61 -11.47 -22.59
C GLY A 226 -1.48 -11.95 -21.42
N ASN A 227 -2.44 -11.14 -20.95
CA ASN A 227 -3.16 -11.28 -19.67
C ASN A 227 -4.67 -11.51 -19.83
N GLY A 228 -5.17 -11.78 -21.06
CA GLY A 228 -6.60 -11.79 -21.39
C GLY A 228 -7.50 -12.78 -20.61
N LEU A 229 -6.92 -13.79 -19.93
CA LEU A 229 -7.68 -14.71 -19.08
C LEU A 229 -8.05 -14.11 -17.71
N ILE A 230 -7.16 -13.31 -17.12
CA ILE A 230 -7.34 -12.70 -15.80
C ILE A 230 -8.33 -11.53 -15.88
N GLU A 231 -8.19 -10.71 -16.91
CA GLU A 231 -9.10 -9.60 -17.18
C GLU A 231 -10.48 -10.11 -17.61
N GLY A 232 -10.55 -11.21 -18.38
CA GLY A 232 -11.79 -11.83 -18.83
C GLY A 232 -12.66 -12.32 -17.67
N LEU A 233 -12.10 -13.07 -16.72
CA LEU A 233 -12.87 -13.58 -15.56
C LEU A 233 -13.42 -12.44 -14.69
N ASN A 234 -12.59 -11.43 -14.39
CA ASN A 234 -13.01 -10.28 -13.59
C ASN A 234 -14.05 -9.41 -14.30
N ALA A 235 -13.92 -9.20 -15.62
CA ALA A 235 -14.90 -8.48 -16.42
C ALA A 235 -16.24 -9.21 -16.47
N GLN A 236 -16.20 -10.54 -16.62
CA GLN A 236 -17.41 -11.37 -16.69
C GLN A 236 -18.13 -11.46 -15.34
N LEU A 237 -17.41 -11.62 -14.22
CA LEU A 237 -18.00 -11.53 -12.88
C LEU A 237 -18.67 -10.16 -12.65
N LYS A 238 -18.05 -9.07 -13.07
CA LYS A 238 -18.65 -7.72 -12.98
C LYS A 238 -19.89 -7.56 -13.86
N ALA A 239 -19.91 -8.16 -15.05
CA ALA A 239 -21.07 -8.17 -15.94
C ALA A 239 -22.26 -8.92 -15.31
N LEU A 240 -22.02 -10.10 -14.75
CA LEU A 240 -23.05 -10.91 -14.09
C LEU A 240 -23.66 -10.19 -12.87
N VAL A 241 -22.84 -9.48 -12.10
CA VAL A 241 -23.32 -8.64 -10.99
C VAL A 241 -24.17 -7.47 -11.51
N ARG A 242 -23.75 -6.82 -12.59
CA ARG A 242 -24.48 -5.70 -13.22
C ARG A 242 -25.83 -6.14 -13.80
N GLU A 243 -25.91 -7.35 -14.34
CA GLU A 243 -27.12 -7.95 -14.92
C GLU A 243 -28.05 -8.57 -13.86
N GLY A 244 -27.65 -8.55 -12.58
CA GLY A 244 -28.44 -9.08 -11.48
C GLY A 244 -28.47 -10.61 -11.41
N GLN A 245 -27.59 -11.30 -12.15
CA GLN A 245 -27.46 -12.76 -12.10
C GLN A 245 -26.48 -13.25 -11.02
N ALA A 246 -25.71 -12.33 -10.43
CA ALA A 246 -24.83 -12.59 -9.30
C ALA A 246 -24.97 -11.49 -8.23
N GLU A 247 -24.94 -11.88 -6.96
CA GLU A 247 -24.99 -11.00 -5.80
C GLU A 247 -23.75 -11.20 -4.94
N VAL A 248 -23.04 -10.13 -4.60
CA VAL A 248 -21.87 -10.20 -3.71
C VAL A 248 -22.35 -10.28 -2.26
N LEU A 249 -22.12 -11.41 -1.60
CA LEU A 249 -22.47 -11.59 -0.20
C LEU A 249 -21.44 -10.94 0.73
N SER A 250 -20.15 -11.04 0.41
CA SER A 250 -19.08 -10.47 1.21
C SER A 250 -17.74 -10.41 0.48
N ARG A 251 -16.83 -9.54 0.96
CA ARG A 251 -15.47 -9.34 0.45
C ARG A 251 -14.43 -9.19 1.57
N PRO A 252 -14.15 -10.23 2.36
CA PRO A 252 -13.13 -10.14 3.39
C PRO A 252 -11.72 -10.18 2.78
N SER A 253 -10.76 -9.55 3.44
CA SER A 253 -9.33 -9.62 3.09
C SER A 253 -8.47 -9.79 4.33
N VAL A 254 -7.34 -10.49 4.21
CA VAL A 254 -6.37 -10.64 5.31
C VAL A 254 -4.94 -10.58 4.81
N LEU A 255 -4.09 -9.90 5.59
CA LEU A 255 -2.65 -9.92 5.42
C LEU A 255 -2.07 -11.04 6.29
N ALA A 256 -1.29 -11.93 5.69
CA ALA A 256 -0.64 -13.05 6.38
C ALA A 256 0.86 -13.07 6.07
N LEU A 257 1.65 -13.62 6.99
CA LEU A 257 3.04 -13.98 6.71
C LEU A 257 3.09 -15.33 6.00
N ASP A 258 4.14 -15.54 5.21
CA ASP A 258 4.41 -16.82 4.56
C ASP A 258 4.43 -17.97 5.59
N ASN A 259 3.77 -19.09 5.24
CA ASN A 259 3.58 -20.27 6.07
C ASN A 259 2.86 -20.06 7.43
N ARG A 260 2.29 -18.87 7.69
CA ARG A 260 1.50 -18.59 8.89
C ARG A 260 0.01 -18.67 8.58
N MET A 261 -0.75 -19.26 9.50
CA MET A 261 -2.19 -19.39 9.35
C MET A 261 -2.86 -18.04 9.63
N ALA A 262 -3.83 -17.67 8.81
CA ALA A 262 -4.71 -16.55 9.04
C ALA A 262 -6.16 -17.04 9.16
N TYR A 263 -6.91 -16.39 10.05
CA TYR A 263 -8.29 -16.71 10.35
C TYR A 263 -9.14 -15.45 10.23
N ILE A 264 -10.18 -15.53 9.40
CA ILE A 264 -11.20 -14.50 9.23
C ILE A 264 -12.53 -15.09 9.66
N ASN A 265 -13.24 -14.39 10.54
CA ASN A 265 -14.62 -14.73 10.88
C ASN A 265 -15.50 -13.47 10.82
N VAL A 266 -16.52 -13.52 9.98
CA VAL A 266 -17.54 -12.48 9.81
C VAL A 266 -18.89 -13.16 10.03
N SER A 267 -19.28 -13.33 11.29
CA SER A 267 -20.47 -14.08 11.67
C SER A 267 -21.33 -13.34 12.70
N GLU A 268 -22.64 -13.52 12.58
CA GLU A 268 -23.64 -13.16 13.58
C GLU A 268 -23.90 -14.34 14.52
N ASP A 269 -24.02 -14.04 15.81
CA ASP A 269 -24.32 -15.01 16.86
C ASP A 269 -25.83 -15.06 17.09
N ILE A 270 -26.48 -16.16 16.68
CA ILE A 270 -27.92 -16.37 16.81
C ILE A 270 -28.19 -17.17 18.10
N PRO A 271 -28.82 -16.58 19.13
CA PRO A 271 -29.18 -17.31 20.34
C PRO A 271 -30.40 -18.21 20.08
N VAL A 272 -30.26 -19.50 20.36
CA VAL A 272 -31.33 -20.50 20.24
C VAL A 272 -31.73 -21.00 21.62
N ALA A 273 -33.00 -20.84 21.97
CA ALA A 273 -33.53 -21.35 23.24
C ALA A 273 -33.51 -22.88 23.26
N ASN A 274 -32.96 -23.45 24.32
CA ASN A 274 -32.91 -24.88 24.60
C ASN A 274 -33.65 -25.13 25.92
N THR A 275 -34.82 -25.75 25.83
CA THR A 275 -35.70 -26.00 26.97
C THR A 275 -35.52 -27.44 27.46
N SER A 276 -35.21 -27.61 28.74
CA SER A 276 -35.10 -28.93 29.38
C SER A 276 -36.37 -29.26 30.17
N TYR A 277 -36.81 -30.51 30.08
CA TYR A 277 -37.93 -31.07 30.83
C TYR A 277 -37.44 -32.21 31.71
N SER A 278 -37.93 -32.27 32.94
CA SER A 278 -37.69 -33.40 33.85
C SER A 278 -38.40 -34.67 33.35
N PRO A 279 -38.01 -35.88 33.81
CA PRO A 279 -38.63 -37.14 33.39
C PRO A 279 -40.16 -37.22 33.62
N ALA A 280 -40.69 -36.39 34.53
CA ALA A 280 -42.12 -36.26 34.79
C ALA A 280 -42.84 -35.25 33.85
N GLY A 281 -42.19 -34.79 32.79
CA GLY A 281 -42.74 -33.83 31.82
C GLY A 281 -42.86 -32.40 32.34
N ARG A 282 -42.34 -32.08 33.54
CA ARG A 282 -42.34 -30.71 34.08
C ARG A 282 -41.17 -29.90 33.53
N TYR A 283 -41.45 -28.65 33.18
CA TYR A 283 -40.43 -27.64 32.82
C TYR A 283 -39.35 -27.59 33.90
N SER A 284 -38.08 -27.71 33.47
CA SER A 284 -36.92 -27.68 34.37
C SER A 284 -36.15 -26.37 34.25
N SER A 285 -35.69 -26.02 33.04
CA SER A 285 -34.96 -24.76 32.79
C SER A 285 -34.89 -24.44 31.29
N THR A 286 -34.63 -23.17 30.96
CA THR A 286 -34.31 -22.70 29.60
C THR A 286 -32.89 -22.14 29.59
N SER A 287 -32.05 -22.64 28.69
CA SER A 287 -30.74 -22.07 28.39
C SER A 287 -30.69 -21.58 26.94
N PHE A 288 -29.77 -20.69 26.60
CA PHE A 288 -29.56 -20.26 25.23
C PHE A 288 -28.26 -20.86 24.69
N LYS A 289 -28.33 -21.52 23.53
CA LYS A 289 -27.17 -21.98 22.79
C LYS A 289 -26.95 -21.06 21.59
N THR A 290 -25.77 -20.47 21.49
CA THR A 290 -25.41 -19.62 20.36
C THR A 290 -25.05 -20.46 19.13
N MET A 291 -25.64 -20.15 17.99
CA MET A 291 -25.27 -20.69 16.68
C MET A 291 -24.71 -19.56 15.80
N LYS A 292 -23.58 -19.80 15.11
CA LYS A 292 -22.95 -18.79 14.26
C LYS A 292 -23.48 -18.84 12.83
N ALA A 293 -23.90 -17.70 12.30
CA ALA A 293 -24.30 -17.52 10.90
C ALA A 293 -23.41 -16.46 10.24
N GLY A 294 -22.61 -16.84 9.26
CA GLY A 294 -21.80 -15.94 8.46
C GLY A 294 -20.64 -16.65 7.77
N ILE A 295 -19.51 -16.00 7.62
CA ILE A 295 -18.38 -16.51 6.83
C ILE A 295 -17.19 -16.76 7.75
N THR A 296 -16.64 -17.95 7.67
CA THR A 296 -15.39 -18.33 8.33
C THR A 296 -14.39 -18.79 7.29
N LEU A 297 -13.25 -18.10 7.19
CA LEU A 297 -12.17 -18.41 6.25
C LEU A 297 -10.88 -18.60 7.02
N SER A 298 -10.37 -19.82 7.01
CA SER A 298 -9.06 -20.16 7.55
C SER A 298 -8.13 -20.51 6.40
N LEU A 299 -6.98 -19.85 6.32
CA LEU A 299 -6.05 -20.06 5.23
C LEU A 299 -4.61 -20.13 5.73
N ARG A 300 -3.77 -20.86 5.02
CA ARG A 300 -2.32 -20.91 5.24
C ARG A 300 -1.63 -20.80 3.88
N PRO A 301 -1.11 -19.62 3.53
CA PRO A 301 -0.39 -19.44 2.29
C PRO A 301 1.06 -19.89 2.42
N ARG A 302 1.61 -20.31 1.29
CA ARG A 302 2.99 -20.66 1.07
C ARG A 302 3.43 -20.07 -0.25
N ILE A 303 4.35 -19.14 -0.20
CA ILE A 303 4.88 -18.44 -1.37
C ILE A 303 6.02 -19.30 -1.95
N ASP A 304 6.09 -19.37 -3.27
CA ASP A 304 7.21 -20.00 -3.94
C ASP A 304 8.49 -19.15 -3.83
N THR A 305 9.63 -19.73 -4.23
CA THR A 305 10.91 -19.02 -4.15
C THR A 305 10.95 -17.79 -5.07
N ALA A 306 10.30 -17.86 -6.23
CA ALA A 306 10.29 -16.76 -7.20
C ALA A 306 9.29 -15.64 -6.84
N GLY A 307 8.23 -15.92 -6.09
CA GLY A 307 7.12 -15.00 -5.83
C GLY A 307 6.02 -15.00 -6.87
N GLU A 308 6.09 -15.87 -7.86
CA GLU A 308 5.16 -15.94 -8.99
C GLU A 308 3.96 -16.83 -8.68
N GLU A 309 4.07 -17.72 -7.70
CA GLU A 309 3.03 -18.66 -7.35
C GLU A 309 2.82 -18.77 -5.84
N VAL A 310 1.56 -18.96 -5.46
CA VAL A 310 1.14 -19.13 -4.08
C VAL A 310 0.40 -20.44 -3.95
N SER A 311 0.90 -21.29 -3.06
CA SER A 311 0.17 -22.47 -2.60
C SER A 311 -0.61 -22.11 -1.34
N MET A 312 -1.89 -22.44 -1.26
CA MET A 312 -2.73 -22.12 -0.10
C MET A 312 -3.48 -23.36 0.37
N GLN A 313 -3.40 -23.64 1.67
CA GLN A 313 -4.37 -24.49 2.34
C GLN A 313 -5.55 -23.61 2.74
N VAL A 314 -6.75 -23.93 2.25
CA VAL A 314 -7.94 -23.12 2.47
C VAL A 314 -9.05 -23.97 3.08
N ASN A 315 -9.61 -23.51 4.20
CA ASN A 315 -10.86 -23.98 4.77
C ASN A 315 -11.83 -22.79 4.82
N ALA A 316 -12.81 -22.79 3.93
CA ALA A 316 -13.84 -21.76 3.89
C ALA A 316 -15.20 -22.35 4.25
N GLU A 317 -15.97 -21.63 5.04
CA GLU A 317 -17.28 -22.01 5.52
C GLU A 317 -18.21 -20.80 5.44
N VAL A 318 -19.41 -21.00 4.89
CA VAL A 318 -20.47 -20.00 4.75
C VAL A 318 -21.73 -20.58 5.37
N THR A 319 -22.13 -20.02 6.50
CA THR A 319 -23.36 -20.34 7.21
C THR A 319 -24.39 -19.23 7.06
N ALA A 320 -25.65 -19.58 6.80
CA ALA A 320 -26.73 -18.61 6.63
C ALA A 320 -28.07 -19.18 7.14
N LYS A 321 -28.91 -18.32 7.74
CA LYS A 321 -30.27 -18.68 8.12
C LYS A 321 -31.11 -18.97 6.87
N VAL A 322 -31.84 -20.07 6.89
CA VAL A 322 -32.79 -20.42 5.82
C VAL A 322 -34.14 -19.77 6.11
N PRO A 323 -34.67 -18.90 5.23
CA PRO A 323 -35.99 -18.30 5.41
C PRO A 323 -37.09 -19.37 5.48
N ASP A 324 -38.10 -19.17 6.34
CA ASP A 324 -39.30 -20.00 6.49
C ASP A 324 -39.06 -21.49 6.82
N ALA A 325 -37.84 -21.86 7.22
CA ALA A 325 -37.47 -23.23 7.59
C ALA A 325 -37.23 -23.39 9.10
N ASP A 326 -37.70 -22.44 9.92
CA ASP A 326 -37.54 -22.49 11.37
C ASP A 326 -38.31 -23.69 11.97
N VAL A 327 -37.64 -24.47 12.81
CA VAL A 327 -38.21 -25.61 13.51
C VAL A 327 -38.97 -25.10 14.73
N ASN A 328 -40.26 -25.39 14.79
CA ASN A 328 -41.15 -24.95 15.86
C ASN A 328 -41.60 -26.14 16.72
N VAL A 329 -41.38 -26.05 18.03
CA VAL A 329 -41.98 -26.96 19.01
C VAL A 329 -43.34 -26.39 19.38
N ARG A 330 -44.40 -27.18 19.29
CA ARG A 330 -45.77 -26.76 19.63
C ARG A 330 -46.34 -27.59 20.78
N ASN A 331 -47.21 -26.99 21.59
CA ASN A 331 -48.01 -27.74 22.56
C ASN A 331 -49.18 -28.48 21.88
N ASN A 332 -49.94 -29.26 22.64
CA ASN A 332 -51.12 -29.99 22.15
C ASN A 332 -52.25 -29.08 21.63
N GLU A 333 -52.22 -27.78 21.97
CA GLU A 333 -53.19 -26.76 21.55
C GLU A 333 -52.74 -26.00 20.29
N GLY A 334 -51.54 -26.30 19.76
CA GLY A 334 -50.98 -25.68 18.56
C GLY A 334 -50.15 -24.41 18.80
N THR A 335 -49.98 -23.96 20.05
CA THR A 335 -49.17 -22.80 20.42
C THR A 335 -47.68 -23.12 20.33
N ILE A 336 -46.88 -22.23 19.71
CA ILE A 336 -45.43 -22.39 19.57
C ILE A 336 -44.76 -22.14 20.93
N LEU A 337 -44.08 -23.14 21.46
CA LEU A 337 -43.34 -23.12 22.72
C LEU A 337 -41.87 -22.71 22.54
N ALA A 338 -41.26 -23.07 21.40
CA ALA A 338 -39.89 -22.73 21.07
C ALA A 338 -39.69 -22.74 19.54
N THR A 339 -38.79 -21.87 19.06
CA THR A 339 -38.41 -21.76 17.65
C THR A 339 -36.90 -21.84 17.54
N SER A 340 -36.41 -22.70 16.65
CA SER A 340 -34.99 -22.81 16.32
C SER A 340 -34.79 -22.56 14.82
N PRO A 341 -33.91 -21.63 14.44
CA PRO A 341 -33.66 -21.36 13.03
C PRO A 341 -32.88 -22.49 12.38
N THR A 342 -33.26 -22.84 11.15
CA THR A 342 -32.46 -23.76 10.33
C THR A 342 -31.29 -22.99 9.71
N ILE A 343 -30.06 -23.43 9.98
CA ILE A 343 -28.84 -22.85 9.43
C ILE A 343 -28.34 -23.73 8.28
N SER A 344 -28.22 -23.15 7.09
CA SER A 344 -27.49 -23.77 5.98
C SER A 344 -26.00 -23.61 6.20
N ASN A 345 -25.22 -24.67 5.97
CA ASN A 345 -23.75 -24.64 6.06
C ASN A 345 -23.15 -25.12 4.74
N ARG A 346 -22.30 -24.28 4.16
CA ARG A 346 -21.58 -24.50 2.91
C ARG A 346 -20.09 -24.44 3.20
N SER A 347 -19.38 -25.56 3.13
CA SER A 347 -17.95 -25.60 3.43
C SER A 347 -17.12 -26.22 2.31
N VAL A 348 -15.90 -25.71 2.16
CA VAL A 348 -14.90 -26.21 1.23
C VAL A 348 -13.54 -26.26 1.91
N ARG A 349 -12.84 -27.37 1.73
CA ARG A 349 -11.48 -27.59 2.25
C ARG A 349 -10.62 -28.07 1.11
N THR A 350 -9.56 -27.33 0.81
CA THR A 350 -8.72 -27.63 -0.35
C THR A 350 -7.29 -27.16 -0.15
N TYR A 351 -6.40 -27.66 -1.00
CA TYR A 351 -5.04 -27.18 -1.16
C TYR A 351 -4.83 -26.83 -2.62
N VAL A 352 -4.51 -25.57 -2.89
CA VAL A 352 -4.48 -24.99 -4.25
C VAL A 352 -3.15 -24.33 -4.50
N ARG A 353 -2.66 -24.37 -5.73
CA ARG A 353 -1.50 -23.60 -6.20
C ARG A 353 -1.95 -22.74 -7.36
N VAL A 354 -1.70 -21.44 -7.25
CA VAL A 354 -2.18 -20.44 -8.21
C VAL A 354 -1.10 -19.41 -8.45
N ALA A 355 -1.13 -18.79 -9.62
CA ALA A 355 -0.25 -17.66 -9.91
C ALA A 355 -0.60 -16.47 -8.99
N ASN A 356 0.42 -15.70 -8.63
CA ASN A 356 0.27 -14.46 -7.91
C ASN A 356 -0.68 -13.51 -8.68
N ASN A 357 -1.46 -12.70 -7.96
CA ASN A 357 -2.44 -11.76 -8.50
C ASN A 357 -3.55 -12.37 -9.36
N THR A 358 -3.70 -13.70 -9.35
CA THR A 358 -4.70 -14.38 -10.17
C THR A 358 -5.90 -14.80 -9.32
N PRO A 359 -7.11 -14.27 -9.60
CA PRO A 359 -8.32 -14.73 -8.93
C PRO A 359 -8.63 -16.16 -9.36
N PHE A 360 -9.02 -17.00 -8.42
CA PHE A 360 -9.40 -18.37 -8.70
C PHE A 360 -10.58 -18.82 -7.83
N ILE A 361 -11.35 -19.76 -8.35
CA ILE A 361 -12.56 -20.27 -7.70
C ILE A 361 -12.21 -21.53 -6.91
N ILE A 362 -12.54 -21.55 -5.62
CA ILE A 362 -12.27 -22.66 -4.71
C ILE A 362 -13.36 -23.72 -4.73
N GLY A 363 -14.60 -23.31 -5.00
CA GLY A 363 -15.73 -24.21 -5.14
C GLY A 363 -17.02 -23.48 -5.50
N GLY A 364 -17.91 -24.19 -6.23
CA GLY A 364 -19.31 -23.85 -6.43
C GLY A 364 -20.17 -24.93 -5.76
N LEU A 365 -20.95 -24.55 -4.75
CA LEU A 365 -21.77 -25.49 -3.97
C LEU A 365 -23.21 -25.45 -4.50
N ILE A 366 -23.57 -26.48 -5.28
CA ILE A 366 -24.86 -26.61 -5.95
C ILE A 366 -25.96 -26.91 -4.91
N ALA A 367 -26.91 -26.00 -4.74
CA ALA A 367 -28.15 -26.23 -4.00
C ALA A 367 -29.35 -26.13 -4.95
N LYS A 368 -30.23 -27.14 -4.92
CA LYS A 368 -31.48 -27.15 -5.71
C LYS A 368 -32.68 -26.97 -4.80
N ASP A 369 -33.12 -25.73 -4.63
CA ASP A 369 -34.36 -25.43 -3.91
C ASP A 369 -35.55 -25.43 -4.88
N LYS A 370 -36.42 -26.43 -4.72
CA LYS A 370 -37.65 -26.57 -5.51
C LYS A 370 -38.87 -26.28 -4.64
N GLN A 371 -39.39 -25.06 -4.71
CA GLN A 371 -40.63 -24.69 -4.04
C GLN A 371 -41.83 -24.91 -4.99
N SER A 372 -42.64 -25.93 -4.72
CA SER A 372 -43.86 -26.22 -5.48
C SER A 372 -45.09 -25.97 -4.61
N SER A 373 -45.82 -24.88 -4.85
CA SER A 373 -47.11 -24.61 -4.23
C SER A 373 -48.24 -25.12 -5.13
N LYS A 374 -49.14 -25.94 -4.57
CA LYS A 374 -50.31 -26.50 -5.27
C LYS A 374 -51.57 -26.12 -4.50
N ASN A 375 -52.33 -25.16 -5.05
CA ASN A 375 -53.65 -24.80 -4.54
C ASN A 375 -54.70 -25.59 -5.33
N LYS A 376 -55.57 -26.34 -4.62
CA LYS A 376 -56.65 -27.12 -5.24
C LYS A 376 -57.98 -26.82 -4.54
N VAL A 377 -59.07 -26.77 -5.31
CA VAL A 377 -60.43 -26.75 -4.74
C VAL A 377 -60.75 -28.17 -4.22
N PRO A 378 -61.13 -28.35 -2.93
CA PRO A 378 -61.52 -29.66 -2.40
C PRO A 378 -62.68 -30.29 -3.21
N GLY A 379 -62.61 -31.59 -3.48
CA GLY A 379 -63.56 -32.29 -4.36
C GLY A 379 -63.25 -32.14 -5.85
N LEU A 380 -63.60 -31.00 -6.46
CA LEU A 380 -63.48 -30.75 -7.90
C LEU A 380 -62.04 -30.80 -8.44
N GLY A 381 -61.05 -30.46 -7.61
CA GLY A 381 -59.63 -30.49 -7.96
C GLY A 381 -59.01 -31.90 -8.01
N SER A 382 -59.76 -32.96 -7.71
CA SER A 382 -59.26 -34.36 -7.71
C SER A 382 -59.82 -35.20 -8.88
N ILE A 383 -60.74 -34.66 -9.68
CA ILE A 383 -61.36 -35.39 -10.81
C ILE A 383 -60.38 -35.42 -12.00
N PRO A 384 -59.94 -36.59 -12.50
CA PRO A 384 -58.84 -36.72 -13.46
C PRO A 384 -59.06 -36.02 -14.81
N ILE A 385 -60.31 -35.68 -15.17
CA ILE A 385 -60.68 -35.05 -16.45
C ILE A 385 -60.74 -33.52 -16.35
N ILE A 386 -61.18 -32.95 -15.21
CA ILE A 386 -61.35 -31.49 -15.02
C ILE A 386 -60.40 -30.88 -13.99
N ASN A 387 -59.53 -31.68 -13.37
CA ASN A 387 -58.59 -31.24 -12.32
C ASN A 387 -57.76 -30.00 -12.70
N LYS A 388 -57.38 -29.85 -13.98
CA LYS A 388 -56.56 -28.74 -14.48
C LYS A 388 -57.27 -27.38 -14.46
N LEU A 389 -58.60 -27.34 -14.50
CA LEU A 389 -59.39 -26.11 -14.43
C LEU A 389 -59.63 -25.63 -12.97
N PHE A 390 -59.49 -26.52 -11.99
CA PHE A 390 -59.77 -26.26 -10.57
C PHE A 390 -58.53 -26.42 -9.67
N GLN A 391 -57.33 -26.43 -10.27
CA GLN A 391 -56.05 -26.43 -9.56
C GLN A 391 -55.16 -25.30 -10.11
N SER A 392 -54.49 -24.58 -9.22
CA SER A 392 -53.43 -23.64 -9.56
C SER A 392 -52.11 -24.18 -9.05
N LYS A 393 -51.15 -24.35 -9.96
CA LYS A 393 -49.80 -24.81 -9.64
C LYS A 393 -48.85 -23.63 -9.84
N LYS A 394 -48.25 -23.15 -8.76
CA LYS A 394 -47.17 -22.16 -8.81
C LYS A 394 -45.88 -22.87 -8.42
N SER A 395 -45.02 -23.11 -9.42
CA SER A 395 -43.69 -23.68 -9.23
C SER A 395 -42.69 -22.54 -9.29
N ASN A 396 -42.01 -22.24 -8.18
CA ASN A 396 -40.90 -21.31 -8.16
C ASN A 396 -39.63 -22.13 -7.92
N THR A 397 -38.72 -22.13 -8.87
CA THR A 397 -37.43 -22.84 -8.76
C THR A 397 -36.36 -21.78 -8.86
N VAL A 398 -35.85 -21.36 -7.71
CA VAL A 398 -34.77 -20.38 -7.61
C VAL A 398 -33.54 -21.17 -7.16
N LYS A 399 -32.64 -21.43 -8.11
CA LYS A 399 -31.37 -22.10 -7.83
C LYS A 399 -30.32 -21.02 -7.66
N ARG A 400 -29.76 -20.94 -6.46
CA ARG A 400 -28.69 -20.00 -6.12
C ARG A 400 -27.51 -20.78 -5.58
N GLU A 401 -26.33 -20.47 -6.10
CA GLU A 401 -25.10 -21.18 -5.81
C GLU A 401 -24.09 -20.22 -5.20
N VAL A 402 -23.39 -20.67 -4.16
CA VAL A 402 -22.35 -19.84 -3.53
C VAL A 402 -21.01 -20.19 -4.15
N ILE A 403 -20.34 -19.18 -4.68
CA ILE A 403 -18.99 -19.23 -5.24
C ILE A 403 -18.06 -18.47 -4.29
N ILE A 404 -16.91 -19.07 -3.97
CA ILE A 404 -15.85 -18.42 -3.21
C ILE A 404 -14.65 -18.25 -4.15
N VAL A 405 -14.33 -17.00 -4.44
CA VAL A 405 -13.15 -16.59 -5.23
C VAL A 405 -12.08 -16.11 -4.26
N LEU A 406 -10.86 -16.60 -4.36
CA LEU A 406 -9.71 -16.03 -3.66
C LEU A 406 -8.73 -15.41 -4.66
N THR A 407 -8.07 -14.34 -4.24
CA THR A 407 -7.01 -13.67 -4.99
C THR A 407 -5.82 -13.44 -4.06
N PRO A 408 -4.70 -14.16 -4.24
CA PRO A 408 -3.47 -13.89 -3.50
C PRO A 408 -2.69 -12.74 -4.13
N PHE A 409 -2.07 -11.92 -3.29
CA PHE A 409 -1.17 -10.84 -3.68
C PHE A 409 0.09 -10.89 -2.81
N VAL A 410 1.19 -11.37 -3.37
CA VAL A 410 2.49 -11.46 -2.69
C VAL A 410 3.11 -10.06 -2.59
N LEU A 411 3.44 -9.65 -1.36
CA LEU A 411 4.23 -8.45 -1.11
C LEU A 411 5.71 -8.82 -1.29
N THR A 412 6.35 -8.23 -2.30
CA THR A 412 7.82 -8.27 -2.44
C THR A 412 8.46 -7.30 -1.43
N GLU A 413 9.73 -7.51 -1.09
CA GLU A 413 10.45 -6.59 -0.20
C GLU A 413 10.58 -5.18 -0.81
N GLU A 414 10.62 -5.09 -2.14
CA GLU A 414 10.52 -3.82 -2.90
C GLU A 414 9.09 -3.25 -2.92
N ASN A 415 8.10 -4.06 -2.52
CA ASN A 415 6.73 -3.66 -2.20
C ASN A 415 6.54 -3.40 -0.69
N SER A 416 7.61 -3.08 0.05
CA SER A 416 7.48 -2.01 1.05
C SER A 416 7.15 -0.70 0.32
N LEU A 417 5.96 -0.62 -0.29
CA LEU A 417 5.48 0.53 -1.07
C LEU A 417 6.56 1.19 -1.96
N GLY A 418 7.15 0.42 -2.89
CA GLY A 418 7.73 0.96 -4.13
C GLY A 418 9.25 0.92 -4.25
N LYS A 419 9.75 0.12 -5.21
CA LYS A 419 10.87 0.58 -6.06
C LYS A 419 11.12 -0.11 -7.42
N SER A 420 10.58 -1.28 -7.75
CA SER A 420 11.14 -2.02 -8.92
C SER A 420 10.19 -2.54 -10.00
N ALA A 421 8.92 -2.12 -10.02
CA ALA A 421 8.09 -2.31 -11.22
C ALA A 421 8.52 -1.34 -12.35
N PRO A 422 8.49 -1.75 -13.64
CA PRO A 422 8.77 -0.86 -14.76
C PRO A 422 7.88 0.39 -14.66
N MET A 423 8.53 1.55 -14.60
CA MET A 423 7.96 2.77 -14.02
C MET A 423 6.90 3.49 -14.89
N ASP A 424 6.58 2.99 -16.10
CA ASP A 424 5.80 3.74 -17.11
C ASP A 424 4.64 2.96 -17.78
N GLU A 425 4.17 1.83 -17.22
CA GLU A 425 3.18 1.00 -17.93
C GLU A 425 1.72 1.24 -17.47
N ASP A 426 0.82 1.55 -18.42
CA ASP A 426 -0.61 1.82 -18.19
C ASP A 426 -1.41 0.60 -17.72
N SER A 427 -0.84 -0.60 -17.85
CA SER A 427 -1.40 -1.88 -17.38
C SER A 427 -1.62 -1.94 -15.86
N PHE A 428 -1.03 -1.01 -15.10
CA PHE A 428 -1.26 -0.87 -13.66
C PHE A 428 -2.45 0.04 -13.29
N ASP A 429 -2.94 0.88 -14.22
CA ASP A 429 -4.11 1.74 -13.99
C ASP A 429 -5.43 1.01 -14.29
N SER A 430 -5.40 -0.16 -14.98
CA SER A 430 -6.61 -0.96 -15.28
C SER A 430 -7.08 -1.81 -14.09
N PHE A 431 -6.22 -2.04 -13.11
CA PHE A 431 -6.58 -2.68 -11.85
C PHE A 431 -7.09 -1.63 -10.86
N ASP A 432 -8.33 -1.23 -11.06
CA ASP A 432 -9.14 -0.45 -10.10
C ASP A 432 -9.40 -1.29 -8.83
N HIS A 433 -8.34 -1.59 -8.09
CA HIS A 433 -8.38 -2.19 -6.76
C HIS A 433 -8.83 -1.08 -5.79
N LYS A 434 -10.13 -1.12 -5.46
CA LYS A 434 -10.79 -0.26 -4.47
C LYS A 434 -10.14 -0.25 -3.05
N LEU A 435 -9.08 -1.02 -2.82
CA LEU A 435 -8.33 -1.08 -1.56
C LEU A 435 -7.09 -0.16 -1.50
N PHE A 436 -6.62 0.40 -2.62
CA PHE A 436 -5.58 1.45 -2.65
C PHE A 436 -6.07 2.67 -3.43
N ARG A 437 -7.14 3.28 -2.92
CA ARG A 437 -7.91 4.27 -3.68
C ARG A 437 -7.26 5.65 -3.81
N ASP A 438 -6.13 5.87 -3.14
CA ASP A 438 -5.63 7.22 -2.89
C ASP A 438 -4.13 7.37 -3.14
N ALA A 439 -3.45 6.50 -3.90
CA ALA A 439 -2.02 6.65 -4.17
C ALA A 439 -1.75 6.62 -5.67
N TYR A 440 -1.24 7.72 -6.20
CA TYR A 440 -0.78 7.84 -7.58
C TYR A 440 0.72 7.64 -7.66
N ARG A 441 1.19 6.82 -8.58
CA ARG A 441 2.63 6.65 -8.82
C ARG A 441 3.13 7.73 -9.78
N ILE A 442 4.07 8.56 -9.31
CA ILE A 442 4.69 9.63 -10.10
C ILE A 442 5.43 9.02 -11.29
N ARG A 443 5.11 9.48 -12.50
CA ARG A 443 5.69 8.99 -13.76
C ARG A 443 6.84 9.88 -14.22
N GLY A 444 7.60 9.42 -15.22
CA GLY A 444 8.69 10.21 -15.80
C GLY A 444 8.21 11.56 -16.34
N GLU A 445 7.07 11.56 -17.02
CA GLU A 445 6.44 12.76 -17.59
C GLU A 445 5.91 13.77 -16.56
N ASP A 446 5.80 13.38 -15.29
CA ASP A 446 5.37 14.26 -14.19
C ASP A 446 6.55 15.00 -13.53
N THR A 447 7.78 14.56 -13.82
CA THR A 447 9.00 15.12 -13.24
C THR A 447 9.69 16.08 -14.19
N PHE A 448 10.38 17.09 -13.65
CA PHE A 448 11.16 18.03 -14.44
C PHE A 448 12.61 17.59 -14.51
N ASP A 449 13.26 17.80 -15.67
CA ASP A 449 14.70 17.64 -15.78
C ASP A 449 15.40 18.87 -15.15
N LEU A 450 15.94 18.67 -13.95
CA LEU A 450 16.61 19.70 -13.15
C LEU A 450 18.13 19.52 -13.14
N ASN A 451 18.69 18.73 -14.07
CA ASN A 451 20.13 18.47 -14.14
C ASN A 451 20.96 19.75 -14.20
N TYR A 452 20.47 20.79 -14.86
CA TYR A 452 21.14 22.10 -14.94
C TYR A 452 21.31 22.77 -13.55
N LEU A 453 20.38 22.55 -12.61
CA LEU A 453 20.49 23.05 -11.24
C LEU A 453 21.46 22.18 -10.43
N TYR A 454 21.37 20.86 -10.58
CA TYR A 454 22.29 19.94 -9.90
C TYR A 454 23.73 20.12 -10.37
N GLN A 455 23.97 20.41 -11.65
CA GLN A 455 25.32 20.59 -12.20
C GLN A 455 25.86 22.03 -12.04
N ASN A 456 25.04 22.96 -11.53
CA ASN A 456 25.45 24.34 -11.36
C ASN A 456 26.61 24.45 -10.35
N LYS A 457 27.76 24.96 -10.82
CA LYS A 457 29.00 25.05 -10.04
C LYS A 457 28.85 25.90 -8.76
N GLN A 458 28.07 26.98 -8.82
CA GLN A 458 27.86 27.85 -7.66
C GLN A 458 27.04 27.13 -6.59
N LEU A 459 25.97 26.45 -6.97
CA LEU A 459 25.17 25.64 -6.03
C LEU A 459 25.98 24.49 -5.45
N GLN A 460 26.77 23.79 -6.27
CA GLN A 460 27.65 22.72 -5.79
C GLN A 460 28.67 23.21 -4.76
N ASN A 461 29.27 24.40 -4.99
CA ASN A 461 30.15 25.01 -4.02
C ASN A 461 29.41 25.32 -2.70
N MET A 462 28.21 25.89 -2.76
CA MET A 462 27.40 26.18 -1.56
C MET A 462 27.02 24.90 -0.80
N LYS A 463 26.60 23.85 -1.51
CA LYS A 463 26.33 22.53 -0.92
C LYS A 463 27.56 21.92 -0.25
N SER A 464 28.74 22.05 -0.86
CA SER A 464 30.00 21.57 -0.28
C SER A 464 30.34 22.28 1.05
N ILE A 465 30.03 23.57 1.15
CA ILE A 465 30.20 24.36 2.37
C ILE A 465 29.22 23.85 3.44
N THR A 466 27.94 23.69 3.10
CA THR A 466 26.93 23.15 4.02
C THR A 466 27.32 21.76 4.52
N LYS A 467 27.84 20.88 3.65
CA LYS A 467 28.31 19.53 4.03
C LYS A 467 29.47 19.58 5.04
N ARG A 468 30.40 20.53 4.88
CA ARG A 468 31.50 20.76 5.84
C ARG A 468 31.02 21.36 7.17
N LEU A 469 29.94 22.14 7.16
CA LEU A 469 29.32 22.64 8.39
C LEU A 469 28.52 21.54 9.10
N ALA A 470 27.84 20.67 8.34
CA ALA A 470 27.10 19.52 8.84
C ALA A 470 27.99 18.54 9.62
N SER A 471 29.21 18.28 9.14
CA SER A 471 30.16 17.41 9.84
C SER A 471 30.62 17.97 11.18
N LYS A 472 30.40 19.27 11.45
CA LYS A 472 30.77 19.92 12.71
C LYS A 472 29.56 20.10 13.64
N ASN A 473 28.37 20.34 13.09
CA ASN A 473 27.13 20.45 13.87
C ASN A 473 25.90 20.09 13.02
N LEU A 474 25.29 18.95 13.35
CA LEU A 474 24.10 18.42 12.67
C LEU A 474 22.84 19.30 12.84
N GLN A 475 22.76 20.13 13.89
CA GLN A 475 21.59 20.98 14.14
C GLN A 475 21.55 22.22 13.24
N LEU A 476 22.73 22.75 12.85
CA LEU A 476 22.83 23.91 11.95
C LEU A 476 22.19 23.64 10.60
N VAL A 477 22.30 22.41 10.13
CA VAL A 477 21.80 21.95 8.84
C VAL A 477 20.27 22.03 8.73
N LYS A 478 19.57 21.88 9.86
CA LYS A 478 18.10 21.96 9.92
C LYS A 478 17.59 23.40 9.94
N GLN A 479 18.46 24.38 10.15
CA GLN A 479 18.09 25.79 10.26
C GLN A 479 18.17 26.48 8.89
N TYR A 480 17.18 27.33 8.60
CA TYR A 480 17.26 28.23 7.45
C TYR A 480 18.46 29.18 7.63
N PRO A 481 19.28 29.43 6.59
CA PRO A 481 19.14 29.01 5.19
C PRO A 481 19.91 27.72 4.84
N TYR A 482 20.61 27.07 5.76
CA TYR A 482 21.42 25.87 5.47
C TYR A 482 20.59 24.70 4.98
N SER A 483 19.35 24.58 5.46
CA SER A 483 18.40 23.55 5.04
C SER A 483 18.12 23.58 3.53
N SER A 484 18.12 24.75 2.88
CA SER A 484 17.93 24.90 1.43
C SER A 484 19.12 24.42 0.58
N PHE A 485 20.29 24.16 1.20
CA PHE A 485 21.53 23.78 0.52
C PHE A 485 22.12 22.48 1.07
N HIS A 486 21.35 21.67 1.81
CA HIS A 486 21.81 20.39 2.33
C HIS A 486 21.41 19.23 1.42
N ASP A 487 22.27 18.21 1.32
CA ASP A 487 22.05 17.00 0.50
C ASP A 487 21.53 17.30 -0.92
N GLU A 488 20.39 16.71 -1.27
CA GLU A 488 19.73 16.86 -2.57
C GLU A 488 18.87 18.12 -2.68
N ALA A 489 18.67 18.89 -1.60
CA ALA A 489 17.79 20.05 -1.59
C ALA A 489 18.24 21.10 -2.63
N ILE A 490 17.25 21.74 -3.25
CA ILE A 490 17.45 22.86 -4.17
C ILE A 490 16.81 24.10 -3.55
N PRO A 491 17.47 25.28 -3.60
CA PRO A 491 16.85 26.52 -3.15
C PRO A 491 15.53 26.80 -3.89
N GLY A 492 14.47 27.10 -3.14
CA GLY A 492 13.14 27.29 -3.71
C GLY A 492 12.45 26.03 -4.24
N GLU A 493 12.91 24.81 -3.92
CA GLU A 493 12.36 23.55 -4.45
C GLU A 493 10.85 23.37 -4.25
N LYS A 494 10.28 23.96 -3.20
CA LYS A 494 8.84 23.90 -2.91
C LYS A 494 7.99 24.33 -4.10
N ILE A 495 8.41 25.38 -4.83
CA ILE A 495 7.64 25.98 -5.93
C ILE A 495 7.58 25.02 -7.12
N LEU A 496 8.67 24.30 -7.37
CA LEU A 496 8.69 23.25 -8.38
C LEU A 496 7.76 22.10 -8.02
N CYS A 497 7.74 21.68 -6.75
CA CYS A 497 6.84 20.63 -6.28
C CYS A 497 5.36 21.03 -6.47
N TYR A 498 4.99 22.28 -6.15
CA TYR A 498 3.65 22.83 -6.42
C TYR A 498 3.25 22.67 -7.90
N ARG A 499 4.16 23.00 -8.82
CA ARG A 499 3.91 22.89 -10.26
C ARG A 499 3.81 21.42 -10.72
N GLN A 500 4.68 20.54 -10.22
CA GLN A 500 4.65 19.13 -10.59
C GLN A 500 3.38 18.43 -10.10
N ILE A 501 2.94 18.69 -8.86
CA ILE A 501 1.66 18.20 -8.33
C ILE A 501 0.50 18.72 -9.20
N TYR A 502 0.51 19.99 -9.57
CA TYR A 502 -0.51 20.57 -10.46
C TYR A 502 -0.58 19.83 -11.81
N GLU A 503 0.55 19.52 -12.44
CA GLU A 503 0.58 18.79 -13.72
C GLU A 503 0.02 17.37 -13.60
N VAL A 504 0.34 16.66 -12.50
CA VAL A 504 -0.25 15.35 -12.21
C VAL A 504 -1.77 15.42 -12.14
N LEU A 505 -2.29 16.38 -11.36
CA LEU A 505 -3.74 16.55 -11.17
C LEU A 505 -4.43 16.94 -12.49
N LYS A 506 -3.76 17.76 -13.30
CA LYS A 506 -4.23 18.22 -14.61
C LYS A 506 -4.30 17.10 -15.64
N ARG A 507 -3.27 16.26 -15.73
CA ARG A 507 -3.25 15.08 -16.62
C ARG A 507 -4.42 14.13 -16.33
N ARG A 508 -4.79 13.98 -15.05
CA ARG A 508 -5.91 13.13 -14.62
C ARG A 508 -7.30 13.78 -14.70
N ASN A 509 -7.40 15.05 -15.12
CA ASN A 509 -8.67 15.78 -15.21
C ASN A 509 -9.51 15.69 -13.90
N LEU A 510 -8.85 15.85 -12.75
CA LEU A 510 -9.52 15.76 -11.44
C LEU A 510 -10.36 17.00 -11.11
N GLU A 511 -10.18 18.11 -11.81
CA GLU A 511 -10.98 19.33 -11.65
C GLU A 511 -12.47 19.11 -11.92
N LYS A 512 -12.80 18.14 -12.77
CA LYS A 512 -14.19 17.75 -13.08
C LYS A 512 -14.94 17.23 -11.85
N LYS A 513 -14.24 16.77 -10.81
CA LYS A 513 -14.85 16.26 -9.57
C LYS A 513 -15.28 17.37 -8.62
N ILE A 514 -14.73 18.58 -8.76
CA ILE A 514 -15.12 19.75 -7.96
C ILE A 514 -16.26 20.48 -8.64
N ASP A 515 -17.37 20.64 -7.93
CA ASP A 515 -18.49 21.46 -8.37
C ASP A 515 -18.18 22.96 -8.16
N SER A 516 -18.29 23.77 -9.22
CA SER A 516 -18.01 25.22 -9.16
C SER A 516 -18.96 25.94 -8.19
N ALA A 517 -20.20 25.46 -8.10
CA ALA A 517 -21.25 26.07 -7.29
C ALA A 517 -20.99 25.87 -5.79
N LYS A 518 -20.05 24.99 -5.40
CA LYS A 518 -19.73 24.66 -4.01
C LYS A 518 -18.40 25.21 -3.53
N ILE A 519 -17.79 26.09 -4.32
CA ILE A 519 -16.60 26.83 -3.90
C ILE A 519 -17.05 28.03 -3.08
N ILE A 520 -16.51 28.18 -1.88
CA ILE A 520 -16.85 29.24 -0.93
C ILE A 520 -15.64 30.06 -0.52
N PHE A 521 -15.89 31.28 -0.07
CA PHE A 521 -14.94 32.13 0.67
C PHE A 521 -15.68 32.86 1.79
N PHE A 522 -14.94 33.42 2.76
CA PHE A 522 -15.54 34.17 3.86
C PHE A 522 -15.55 35.67 3.59
N GLU A 523 -16.61 36.37 4.00
CA GLU A 523 -16.69 37.83 4.07
C GLU A 523 -16.93 38.24 5.53
N LYS A 524 -16.42 39.39 5.98
CA LYS A 524 -16.77 39.91 7.31
C LYS A 524 -18.27 40.18 7.41
N ASP A 525 -18.90 39.76 8.51
CA ASP A 525 -20.31 40.04 8.74
C ASP A 525 -20.51 41.52 9.14
N LYS A 526 -21.07 42.30 8.21
CA LYS A 526 -21.34 43.74 8.40
C LYS A 526 -22.55 44.00 9.30
N ASN A 527 -23.43 43.02 9.49
CA ASN A 527 -24.68 43.18 10.25
C ASN A 527 -24.46 42.96 11.76
N ILE A 528 -23.66 41.96 12.11
CA ILE A 528 -23.41 41.57 13.52
C ILE A 528 -22.15 42.27 14.07
N GLY A 529 -21.27 42.79 13.21
CA GLY A 529 -20.03 43.45 13.62
C GLY A 529 -18.96 42.51 14.19
N SER A 530 -19.24 41.20 14.22
CA SER A 530 -18.31 40.14 14.61
C SER A 530 -18.62 38.86 13.81
N GLY A 531 -17.59 38.06 13.53
CA GLY A 531 -17.71 36.83 12.76
C GLY A 531 -17.62 36.99 11.24
N ASN A 532 -17.68 35.85 10.55
CA ASN A 532 -17.54 35.72 9.11
C ASN A 532 -18.79 35.07 8.51
N ARG A 533 -19.24 35.58 7.36
CA ARG A 533 -20.33 35.03 6.55
C ARG A 533 -19.75 34.19 5.41
N VAL A 534 -20.36 33.03 5.15
CA VAL A 534 -20.02 32.18 4.01
C VAL A 534 -20.63 32.78 2.74
N GLN A 535 -19.81 32.94 1.71
CA GLN A 535 -20.23 33.38 0.39
C GLN A 535 -19.83 32.33 -0.66
N PHE A 536 -20.78 31.89 -1.47
CA PHE A 536 -20.50 31.03 -2.62
C PHE A 536 -19.90 31.87 -3.75
N LEU A 537 -18.80 31.38 -4.34
CA LEU A 537 -18.05 32.09 -5.36
C LEU A 537 -18.91 32.36 -6.60
N GLU A 538 -19.65 31.36 -7.06
CA GLU A 538 -20.47 31.48 -8.26
C GLU A 538 -21.59 32.52 -8.08
N ASP A 539 -22.26 32.52 -6.93
CA ASP A 539 -23.31 33.50 -6.61
C ASP A 539 -22.74 34.91 -6.50
N PHE A 540 -21.54 35.06 -5.91
CA PHE A 540 -20.84 36.33 -5.84
C PHE A 540 -20.47 36.86 -7.23
N ILE A 541 -19.97 35.99 -8.12
CA ILE A 541 -19.65 36.34 -9.50
C ILE A 541 -20.92 36.76 -10.25
N LYS A 542 -22.03 36.01 -10.14
CA LYS A 542 -23.32 36.37 -10.78
C LYS A 542 -23.81 37.76 -10.36
N ALA A 543 -23.66 38.11 -9.08
CA ALA A 543 -24.14 39.37 -8.54
C ALA A 543 -23.25 40.58 -8.90
N ASN A 544 -21.93 40.42 -8.92
CA ASN A 544 -21.00 41.55 -9.03
C ASN A 544 -20.26 41.63 -10.37
N THR A 545 -19.99 40.49 -11.01
CA THR A 545 -19.14 40.37 -12.21
C THR A 545 -19.62 39.22 -13.11
N PRO A 546 -20.90 39.22 -13.57
CA PRO A 546 -21.48 38.07 -14.29
C PRO A 546 -20.75 37.74 -15.60
N GLU A 547 -20.05 38.73 -16.15
CA GLU A 547 -19.17 38.63 -17.32
C GLU A 547 -18.11 37.51 -17.21
N ILE A 548 -17.59 37.22 -16.00
CA ILE A 548 -16.57 36.17 -15.77
C ILE A 548 -17.08 34.75 -16.09
N LEU A 549 -18.41 34.53 -16.00
CA LEU A 549 -19.02 33.24 -16.32
C LEU A 549 -19.17 33.01 -17.83
N SER A 550 -18.86 34.02 -18.66
CA SER A 550 -18.85 33.88 -20.10
C SER A 550 -17.58 33.18 -20.59
N ASN A 551 -17.66 32.53 -21.76
CA ASN A 551 -16.51 31.87 -22.39
C ASN A 551 -15.55 32.85 -23.09
N LYS A 552 -15.80 34.16 -23.03
CA LYS A 552 -14.95 35.18 -23.67
C LYS A 552 -14.09 35.88 -22.62
N PRO A 553 -12.81 36.17 -22.91
CA PRO A 553 -11.98 36.95 -21.99
C PRO A 553 -12.51 38.38 -21.88
N HIS A 554 -12.75 38.84 -20.66
CA HIS A 554 -13.19 40.20 -20.34
C HIS A 554 -12.02 41.09 -19.91
N SER A 555 -12.20 42.41 -19.98
CA SER A 555 -11.16 43.40 -19.65
C SER A 555 -10.97 43.61 -18.14
N THR A 556 -11.72 42.91 -17.29
CA THR A 556 -11.69 43.00 -15.83
C THR A 556 -11.63 41.61 -15.19
N ALA A 557 -10.92 41.51 -14.07
CA ALA A 557 -10.74 40.29 -13.30
C ALA A 557 -11.08 40.53 -11.82
N LEU A 558 -11.66 39.53 -11.17
CA LEU A 558 -11.90 39.50 -9.73
C LEU A 558 -10.65 39.00 -9.01
N ALA A 559 -10.11 39.80 -8.09
CA ALA A 559 -8.96 39.44 -7.27
C ALA A 559 -9.39 39.18 -5.82
N LEU A 560 -9.06 37.97 -5.32
CA LEU A 560 -9.21 37.59 -3.91
C LEU A 560 -7.80 37.52 -3.30
N THR A 561 -7.43 38.53 -2.51
CA THR A 561 -6.09 38.62 -1.92
C THR A 561 -6.11 38.24 -0.45
N TYR A 562 -5.37 37.20 -0.09
CA TYR A 562 -5.22 36.69 1.26
C TYR A 562 -3.89 37.15 1.85
N ARG A 563 -3.88 37.49 3.13
CA ARG A 563 -2.67 37.90 3.87
C ARG A 563 -2.38 36.89 4.94
N ALA A 564 -1.13 36.47 5.07
CA ALA A 564 -0.67 35.55 6.10
C ALA A 564 -0.65 36.28 7.44
N SER A 565 -1.58 35.90 8.31
CA SER A 565 -1.64 36.35 9.70
C SER A 565 -1.24 35.26 10.69
N ARG A 566 -1.21 33.98 10.28
CA ARG A 566 -0.83 32.84 11.14
C ARG A 566 0.58 32.89 11.74
N LEU A 567 1.45 33.77 11.22
CA LEU A 567 2.82 34.01 11.72
C LEU A 567 2.95 35.32 12.51
N SER A 568 1.85 36.03 12.76
CA SER A 568 1.86 37.29 13.49
C SER A 568 1.59 37.07 14.98
N ASP A 569 2.38 37.72 15.83
CA ASP A 569 2.19 37.72 17.29
C ASP A 569 1.00 38.59 17.75
N ASN A 570 0.25 39.21 16.83
CA ASN A 570 -0.89 40.06 17.18
C ASN A 570 -2.16 39.22 17.38
N ALA A 571 -2.79 39.30 18.55
CA ALA A 571 -4.04 38.59 18.87
C ALA A 571 -5.20 38.90 17.92
N GLU A 572 -5.29 40.11 17.37
CA GLU A 572 -6.34 40.49 16.41
C GLU A 572 -6.20 39.76 15.06
N SER A 573 -4.99 39.29 14.76
CA SER A 573 -4.64 38.64 13.49
C SER A 573 -5.05 37.16 13.43
N ILE A 574 -5.39 36.57 14.58
CA ILE A 574 -5.86 35.17 14.68
C ILE A 574 -7.17 34.97 13.88
N PHE A 575 -8.02 35.99 13.84
CA PHE A 575 -9.35 35.93 13.20
C PHE A 575 -9.39 36.56 11.81
N SER A 576 -8.25 37.03 11.27
CA SER A 576 -8.20 37.66 9.95
C SER A 576 -8.08 36.66 8.80
N GLU A 577 -7.52 35.47 9.04
CA GLU A 577 -7.57 34.35 8.10
C GLU A 577 -8.90 33.57 8.29
N PRO A 578 -9.58 33.13 7.21
CA PRO A 578 -9.25 33.21 5.79
C PRO A 578 -10.15 34.21 5.04
N VAL A 579 -10.19 35.48 5.46
CA VAL A 579 -11.00 36.52 4.78
C VAL A 579 -10.15 37.24 3.73
N PRO A 580 -10.50 37.18 2.43
CA PRO A 580 -9.78 37.91 1.39
C PRO A 580 -10.14 39.40 1.35
N VAL A 581 -9.20 40.20 0.87
CA VAL A 581 -9.45 41.54 0.34
C VAL A 581 -9.89 41.38 -1.11
N LEU A 582 -11.14 41.76 -1.39
CA LEU A 582 -11.74 41.71 -2.72
C LEU A 582 -11.44 42.99 -3.50
N SER A 583 -10.99 42.86 -4.75
CA SER A 583 -10.83 44.00 -5.66
C SER A 583 -11.09 43.61 -7.11
N ILE A 584 -11.48 44.58 -7.93
CA ILE A 584 -11.65 44.40 -9.38
C ILE A 584 -10.44 45.03 -10.07
N VAL A 585 -9.80 44.27 -10.96
CA VAL A 585 -8.54 44.64 -11.61
C VAL A 585 -8.74 44.69 -13.12
N LYS A 586 -8.31 45.77 -13.76
CA LYS A 586 -8.34 45.87 -15.22
C LYS A 586 -7.22 45.02 -15.84
N CYS A 587 -7.59 44.03 -16.64
CA CYS A 587 -6.68 43.11 -17.35
C CYS A 587 -7.24 42.86 -18.76
N GLU A 588 -6.73 43.60 -19.76
CA GLU A 588 -7.25 43.57 -21.14
C GLU A 588 -6.89 42.29 -21.91
N ASP A 589 -5.78 41.65 -21.53
CA ASP A 589 -5.20 40.50 -22.23
C ASP A 589 -4.47 39.55 -21.26
N ASN A 590 -3.95 38.42 -21.77
CA ASN A 590 -3.25 37.43 -20.94
C ASN A 590 -1.97 38.00 -20.30
N ASP A 591 -1.27 38.90 -21.01
CA ASP A 591 -0.03 39.50 -20.52
C ASP A 591 -0.31 40.47 -19.35
N SER A 592 -1.29 41.37 -19.47
CA SER A 592 -1.73 42.22 -18.36
C SER A 592 -2.26 41.43 -17.17
N TRP A 593 -2.98 40.31 -17.41
CA TRP A 593 -3.40 39.40 -16.33
C TRP A 593 -2.19 38.81 -15.59
N SER A 594 -1.18 38.32 -16.32
CA SER A 594 0.02 37.74 -15.73
C SER A 594 0.82 38.76 -14.91
N LYS A 595 0.97 39.98 -15.43
CA LYS A 595 1.64 41.10 -14.77
C LYS A 595 0.89 41.57 -13.53
N ALA A 596 -0.44 41.61 -13.59
CA ALA A 596 -1.29 41.96 -12.45
C ALA A 596 -1.15 40.92 -11.33
N LEU A 597 -1.27 39.63 -11.66
CA LEU A 597 -1.07 38.55 -10.70
C LEU A 597 0.33 38.61 -10.09
N TRP A 598 1.38 38.77 -10.89
CA TRP A 598 2.75 38.89 -10.39
C TRP A 598 2.92 40.07 -9.43
N LYS A 599 2.42 41.25 -9.80
CA LYS A 599 2.52 42.48 -8.99
C LYS A 599 1.81 42.35 -7.65
N MET A 600 0.65 41.70 -7.61
CA MET A 600 -0.14 41.52 -6.39
C MET A 600 0.50 40.55 -5.40
N ASN A 601 1.29 39.59 -5.89
CA ASN A 601 2.00 38.61 -5.07
C ASN A 601 3.42 39.06 -4.68
N GLN A 602 3.86 40.26 -5.07
CA GLN A 602 5.11 40.83 -4.54
C GLN A 602 4.90 41.29 -3.09
N SER A 603 5.84 40.96 -2.21
CA SER A 603 5.76 41.29 -0.78
C SER A 603 5.66 42.80 -0.58
N SER A 604 4.58 43.25 0.06
CA SER A 604 4.48 44.62 0.58
C SER A 604 5.56 44.82 1.66
N SER A 605 6.05 46.04 1.82
CA SER A 605 7.15 46.51 2.68
C SER A 605 7.08 46.13 4.18
N GLU A 606 6.10 45.34 4.63
CA GLU A 606 5.90 44.93 6.02
C GLU A 606 5.86 43.40 6.19
N ASN A 607 6.82 42.64 5.67
CA ASN A 607 7.10 41.24 6.09
C ASN A 607 5.91 40.25 6.17
N LYS A 608 4.76 40.57 5.57
CA LYS A 608 3.51 39.79 5.60
C LYS A 608 3.37 39.17 4.22
N GLU A 609 3.49 37.86 4.15
CA GLU A 609 3.26 37.11 2.92
C GLU A 609 1.80 37.31 2.48
N GLN A 610 1.56 37.52 1.19
CA GLN A 610 0.23 37.66 0.63
C GLN A 610 0.14 36.86 -0.65
N PHE A 611 -1.03 36.24 -0.88
CA PHE A 611 -1.29 35.46 -2.08
C PHE A 611 -2.64 35.83 -2.68
N THR A 612 -2.71 35.94 -4.01
CA THR A 612 -3.90 36.38 -4.73
C THR A 612 -4.39 35.33 -5.72
N VAL A 613 -5.70 35.04 -5.67
CA VAL A 613 -6.43 34.34 -6.74
C VAL A 613 -7.01 35.39 -7.69
N LEU A 614 -6.72 35.30 -8.98
CA LEU A 614 -7.20 36.24 -10.00
C LEU A 614 -8.08 35.50 -11.01
N ILE A 615 -9.36 35.85 -11.08
CA ILE A 615 -10.37 35.16 -11.90
C ILE A 615 -10.92 36.12 -12.95
N ARG A 616 -10.71 35.81 -14.23
CA ARG A 616 -11.20 36.61 -15.36
C ARG A 616 -12.19 35.84 -16.25
N ASN A 617 -12.07 34.51 -16.31
CA ASN A 617 -12.92 33.64 -17.13
C ASN A 617 -13.10 32.24 -16.51
N GLN A 618 -13.84 31.37 -17.20
CA GLN A 618 -14.04 29.97 -16.75
C GLN A 618 -12.73 29.15 -16.67
N ASP A 619 -11.72 29.46 -17.49
CA ASP A 619 -10.42 28.78 -17.40
C ASP A 619 -9.71 29.11 -16.08
N ASP A 620 -9.87 30.33 -15.56
CA ASP A 620 -9.31 30.70 -14.25
C ASP A 620 -10.06 30.01 -13.10
N ILE A 621 -11.37 29.78 -13.24
CA ILE A 621 -12.13 28.93 -12.31
C ILE A 621 -11.60 27.49 -12.36
N LYS A 622 -11.27 27.00 -13.56
CA LYS A 622 -10.62 25.69 -13.75
C LYS A 622 -9.25 25.63 -13.05
N ARG A 623 -8.42 26.66 -13.21
CA ARG A 623 -7.14 26.79 -12.50
C ARG A 623 -7.32 26.82 -10.98
N LEU A 624 -8.32 27.54 -10.49
CA LEU A 624 -8.67 27.58 -9.06
C LEU A 624 -9.04 26.19 -8.52
N LYS A 625 -9.82 25.40 -9.27
CA LYS A 625 -10.12 24.01 -8.88
C LYS A 625 -8.85 23.16 -8.75
N TYR A 626 -7.91 23.31 -9.68
CA TYR A 626 -6.62 22.65 -9.55
C TYR A 626 -5.82 23.14 -8.35
N ALA A 627 -5.84 24.43 -8.03
CA ALA A 627 -5.18 24.96 -6.83
C ALA A 627 -5.75 24.37 -5.54
N ILE A 628 -7.09 24.22 -5.45
CA ILE A 628 -7.77 23.53 -4.34
C ILE A 628 -7.31 22.07 -4.24
N LEU A 629 -7.22 21.36 -5.37
CA LEU A 629 -6.73 19.98 -5.43
C LEU A 629 -5.27 19.87 -4.99
N THR A 630 -4.42 20.79 -5.45
CA THR A 630 -2.99 20.83 -5.10
C THR A 630 -2.81 21.02 -3.60
N LYS A 631 -3.55 21.94 -2.98
CA LYS A 631 -3.55 22.12 -1.52
C LYS A 631 -3.88 20.81 -0.80
N LYS A 632 -5.00 20.18 -1.12
CA LYS A 632 -5.41 18.92 -0.47
C LYS A 632 -4.43 17.78 -0.69
N CYS A 633 -3.83 17.72 -1.89
CA CYS A 633 -2.80 16.75 -2.20
C CYS A 633 -1.57 16.94 -1.29
N ILE A 634 -1.15 18.18 -1.06
CA ILE A 634 -0.03 18.51 -0.18
C ILE A 634 -0.36 18.16 1.28
N GLU A 635 -1.55 18.52 1.76
CA GLU A 635 -2.01 18.21 3.13
C GLU A 635 -1.99 16.70 3.40
N LEU A 636 -2.45 15.88 2.45
CA LEU A 636 -2.48 14.42 2.59
C LEU A 636 -1.10 13.78 2.64
N ASN A 637 -0.13 14.36 1.93
CA ASN A 637 1.23 13.83 1.85
C ASN A 637 2.16 14.42 2.90
N SER A 638 1.68 15.31 3.79
CA SER A 638 2.48 16.16 4.67
C SER A 638 3.40 17.14 3.91
N GLU A 639 3.34 18.43 4.21
CA GLU A 639 4.14 19.47 3.51
C GLU A 639 5.64 19.16 3.46
N ASN A 640 6.23 18.72 4.58
CA ASN A 640 7.65 18.39 4.68
C ASN A 640 8.09 17.23 3.79
N PHE A 641 7.15 16.38 3.37
CA PHE A 641 7.39 15.27 2.47
C PHE A 641 7.01 15.65 1.03
N ALA A 642 5.84 16.27 0.81
CA ALA A 642 5.33 16.63 -0.51
C ALA A 642 6.10 17.77 -1.22
N LEU A 643 6.69 18.70 -0.46
CA LEU A 643 7.36 19.90 -0.98
C LEU A 643 8.89 19.77 -1.10
N LYS A 644 9.39 18.53 -1.23
CA LYS A 644 10.81 18.25 -1.50
C LYS A 644 10.97 17.50 -2.81
N LEU A 645 11.89 17.96 -3.67
CA LEU A 645 12.10 17.35 -4.98
C LEU A 645 12.63 15.92 -4.89
N SER A 646 13.45 15.62 -3.87
CA SER A 646 13.92 14.25 -3.63
C SER A 646 12.76 13.27 -3.39
N ASN A 647 11.64 13.77 -2.86
CA ASN A 647 10.42 13.00 -2.63
C ASN A 647 9.45 13.01 -3.81
N PHE A 648 9.68 13.84 -4.83
CA PHE A 648 8.92 13.89 -6.07
C PHE A 648 9.71 13.25 -7.22
N SER A 649 10.13 11.99 -7.03
CA SER A 649 10.89 11.21 -8.02
C SER A 649 10.05 10.11 -8.66
N ARG A 650 10.43 9.71 -9.88
CA ARG A 650 9.76 8.66 -10.65
C ARG A 650 9.60 7.39 -9.81
N GLY A 651 8.39 6.82 -9.84
CA GLY A 651 8.01 5.61 -9.13
C GLY A 651 7.61 5.79 -7.67
N ARG A 652 7.72 6.99 -7.08
CA ARG A 652 7.19 7.26 -5.74
C ARG A 652 5.67 7.43 -5.76
N LEU A 653 5.03 7.13 -4.63
CA LEU A 653 3.60 7.28 -4.45
C LEU A 653 3.26 8.67 -3.90
N LEU A 654 2.30 9.32 -4.54
CA LEU A 654 1.68 10.59 -4.18
C LEU A 654 0.23 10.32 -3.77
N LEU A 655 -0.10 10.59 -2.51
CA LEU A 655 -1.47 10.42 -2.05
C LEU A 655 -2.42 11.43 -2.71
N MET A 656 -3.56 10.95 -3.21
CA MET A 656 -4.54 11.71 -3.98
C MET A 656 -5.75 12.07 -3.12
N PRO A 657 -6.29 13.29 -3.25
CA PRO A 657 -7.45 13.70 -2.49
C PRO A 657 -8.74 13.01 -2.94
N ARG A 658 -9.50 12.48 -1.97
CA ARG A 658 -10.86 11.98 -2.17
C ARG A 658 -11.81 13.16 -2.23
N ILE A 659 -12.38 13.41 -3.40
CA ILE A 659 -13.34 14.50 -3.61
C ILE A 659 -14.56 13.97 -4.33
N THR A 660 -15.71 14.40 -3.83
CA THR A 660 -17.02 14.17 -4.40
C THR A 660 -17.64 15.49 -4.83
N THR A 661 -18.59 15.44 -5.75
CA THR A 661 -19.38 16.62 -6.15
C THR A 661 -20.27 17.14 -5.02
N LYS A 662 -20.30 16.47 -3.86
CA LYS A 662 -21.03 16.90 -2.67
C LYS A 662 -20.23 17.86 -1.80
N ASP A 663 -18.91 17.83 -1.89
CA ASP A 663 -18.01 18.51 -0.96
C ASP A 663 -18.04 20.03 -1.18
N ILE A 664 -17.91 20.79 -0.10
CA ILE A 664 -17.82 22.25 -0.09
C ILE A 664 -16.35 22.63 0.05
N GLU A 665 -15.86 23.50 -0.83
CA GLU A 665 -14.44 23.81 -0.93
C GLU A 665 -14.16 25.28 -0.58
N LEU A 666 -13.34 25.49 0.46
CA LEU A 666 -12.96 26.81 0.93
C LEU A 666 -11.72 27.32 0.19
N ILE A 667 -11.80 28.56 -0.32
CA ILE A 667 -10.64 29.31 -0.79
C ILE A 667 -9.99 30.01 0.41
N ASP A 668 -8.76 29.62 0.71
CA ASP A 668 -7.90 30.23 1.72
C ASP A 668 -6.54 30.66 1.13
N ILE A 669 -5.63 31.10 2.00
CA ILE A 669 -4.31 31.55 1.59
C ILE A 669 -3.47 30.43 0.95
N ASP A 670 -3.63 29.19 1.38
CA ASP A 670 -2.87 28.05 0.86
C ASP A 670 -3.37 27.67 -0.55
N VAL A 671 -4.69 27.78 -0.80
CA VAL A 671 -5.26 27.72 -2.16
C VAL A 671 -4.72 28.88 -3.02
N ALA A 672 -4.67 30.10 -2.50
CA ALA A 672 -4.14 31.25 -3.23
C ALA A 672 -2.64 31.10 -3.54
N GLN A 673 -1.88 30.52 -2.62
CA GLN A 673 -0.47 30.19 -2.81
C GLN A 673 -0.29 29.12 -3.89
N ALA A 674 -1.09 28.04 -3.84
CA ALA A 674 -1.08 27.00 -4.87
C ALA A 674 -1.46 27.55 -6.25
N PHE A 675 -2.41 28.49 -6.31
CA PHE A 675 -2.80 29.18 -7.54
C PHE A 675 -1.65 30.01 -8.11
N PHE A 676 -0.99 30.83 -7.28
CA PHE A 676 0.13 31.65 -7.71
C PHE A 676 1.34 30.79 -8.15
N TYR A 677 1.74 29.81 -7.35
CA TYR A 677 2.89 28.96 -7.65
C TYR A 677 2.65 27.99 -8.81
N SER A 678 1.40 27.59 -9.09
CA SER A 678 1.14 26.78 -10.28
C SER A 678 1.25 27.61 -11.57
N GLU A 679 0.82 28.87 -11.58
CA GLU A 679 0.82 29.69 -12.80
C GLU A 679 2.13 30.48 -13.00
N MET A 680 2.74 31.02 -11.94
CA MET A 680 3.96 31.85 -11.97
C MET A 680 5.20 31.11 -11.44
N TYR A 681 5.23 29.79 -11.58
CA TYR A 681 6.24 28.93 -10.93
C TYR A 681 7.68 29.35 -11.25
N TYR A 682 7.98 29.69 -12.50
CA TYR A 682 9.35 29.99 -12.94
C TYR A 682 9.87 31.29 -12.33
N GLN A 683 9.09 32.37 -12.43
CA GLN A 683 9.44 33.67 -11.86
C GLN A 683 9.49 33.59 -10.33
N ALA A 684 8.54 32.90 -9.70
CA ALA A 684 8.52 32.73 -8.25
C ALA A 684 9.72 31.90 -7.76
N GLN A 685 10.11 30.86 -8.48
CA GLN A 685 11.28 30.04 -8.19
C GLN A 685 12.56 30.87 -8.25
N GLN A 686 12.72 31.70 -9.28
CA GLN A 686 13.88 32.58 -9.42
C GLN A 686 14.02 33.50 -8.20
N VAL A 687 12.94 34.19 -7.80
CA VAL A 687 12.95 35.10 -6.64
C VAL A 687 13.24 34.35 -5.33
N ALA A 688 12.65 33.16 -5.14
CA ALA A 688 12.90 32.34 -3.95
C ALA A 688 14.36 31.87 -3.88
N MET A 689 14.92 31.44 -5.01
CA MET A 689 16.31 31.02 -5.13
C MET A 689 17.28 32.17 -4.86
N GLU A 690 17.03 33.36 -5.41
CA GLU A 690 17.82 34.56 -5.13
C GLU A 690 17.79 34.93 -3.64
N LYS A 691 16.62 34.84 -3.00
CA LYS A 691 16.44 35.08 -1.56
C LYS A 691 17.26 34.10 -0.71
N ASP A 692 17.16 32.80 -1.00
CA ASP A 692 17.89 31.75 -0.28
C ASP A 692 19.41 31.91 -0.46
N ILE A 693 19.86 32.22 -1.68
CA ILE A 693 21.28 32.46 -1.98
C ILE A 693 21.79 33.70 -1.24
N ALA A 694 21.05 34.80 -1.26
CA ALA A 694 21.42 36.03 -0.56
C ALA A 694 21.50 35.82 0.96
N ALA A 695 20.55 35.08 1.54
CA ALA A 695 20.55 34.73 2.96
C ALA A 695 21.77 33.87 3.33
N PHE A 696 22.07 32.83 2.53
CA PHE A 696 23.24 31.98 2.74
C PHE A 696 24.55 32.77 2.67
N GLN A 697 24.68 33.66 1.68
CA GLN A 697 25.86 34.50 1.52
C GLN A 697 26.04 35.49 2.68
N ARG A 698 24.96 36.10 3.18
CA ARG A 698 25.00 37.02 4.33
C ARG A 698 25.59 36.34 5.56
N ILE A 699 25.04 35.19 5.96
CA ILE A 699 25.47 34.46 7.16
C ILE A 699 26.89 33.88 7.01
N THR A 700 27.27 33.48 5.79
CA THR A 700 28.62 32.99 5.52
C THR A 700 29.66 34.12 5.59
N LYS A 701 29.36 35.29 5.00
CA LYS A 701 30.23 36.47 5.03
C LYS A 701 30.38 37.06 6.43
N GLU A 702 29.32 37.06 7.22
CA GLU A 702 29.31 37.61 8.59
C GLU A 702 29.94 36.66 9.62
N LYS A 703 30.41 35.46 9.22
CA LYS A 703 31.01 34.44 10.11
C LYS A 703 30.13 34.02 11.30
N GLN A 704 28.83 34.33 11.29
CA GLN A 704 27.89 34.00 12.38
C GLN A 704 27.82 32.50 12.66
N HIS A 705 28.07 31.65 11.66
CA HIS A 705 28.19 30.20 11.83
C HIS A 705 29.34 29.77 12.76
N LEU A 706 30.42 30.55 12.85
CA LEU A 706 31.52 30.29 13.79
C LEU A 706 31.15 30.67 15.23
N GLN A 707 30.28 31.66 15.43
CA GLN A 707 29.76 31.99 16.76
C GLN A 707 28.84 30.88 17.28
N ILE A 708 28.00 30.30 16.41
CA ILE A 708 27.10 29.18 16.77
C ILE A 708 27.87 27.89 17.08
N LEU A 709 29.00 27.64 16.41
CA LEU A 709 29.88 26.50 16.67
C LEU A 709 30.65 26.61 18.01
N ASN A 710 30.82 27.82 18.55
CA ASN A 710 31.55 28.10 19.78
C ASN A 710 30.64 28.26 21.03
N LEU A 711 29.32 28.10 20.89
CA LEU A 711 28.41 28.16 22.04
C LEU A 711 28.52 26.86 22.85
N PRO A 712 28.67 26.93 24.19
CA PRO A 712 28.66 25.73 25.02
C PRO A 712 27.34 25.00 24.85
N ARG A 713 27.40 23.67 24.68
CA ARG A 713 26.21 22.81 24.63
C ARG A 713 25.40 23.07 25.91
N ARG A 714 24.17 23.57 25.78
CA ARG A 714 23.23 23.59 26.90
C ARG A 714 22.89 22.13 27.23
N ASN A 715 23.11 21.78 28.50
CA ASN A 715 22.79 20.47 29.09
C ASN A 715 21.32 20.10 28.92
#